data_AF-A0A522UU74-F1
#
_entry.id   AF-A0A522UU74-F1
#
_cell.length_a   1.000
_cell.length_b   1.000
_cell.length_c   1.000
_cell.angle_alpha   90.00
_cell.angle_beta   90.00
_cell.angle_gamma   90.00
#
_symmetry.space_group_name_H-M   'P 1'
#
loop_
_entity.id
_entity.type
_entity.pdbx_description
1 polymer ?
#
loop_
_entity_poly.entity_id
_entity_poly.type
_entity_poly.pdbx_seq_one_letter_code
_entity_poly.pdbx_strand_id
1 'polypeptide(L)'
;MVAEKRSDRVNNYNALRNAKGFTLIELSIVLIIIGIIMGLGIGVVGPLLKGAKIKQAQDYLEGAIQSVISFGMGNQRLPNTGEFPTGLRNPNDPWGNRFWYIYDNKTATTAEGGICGRKSTNLRLAIIDATTGTTTNIDNVAFIVFSGGANFNNQTAGPTGDAGTSAGVVTINTYLPLDNPNVQVDNYAGDVGGTRNEPYDDIVKWVTLSELRIKANCTGAQLSLINDSLPFGQIGSAYGPINVYPNGGVPNAGGYRWCIQNATGASAPSGITYSDNNSVSIPFSTNCQGLAEGSWSAWSTHVVIAGTPTGSSSSNSLTFFVRDNNDPTGTNDNIGQKMFILTIYPSVSAGSYAPAGSQVSFANNMANFSTPASVSTANSVSPDTTNNTLALGNNVLSSRGCIWYTSTGDRLDTKVMKAYFEFKNLKVDTGNSITYGHGFTFALKDTADTNVCGDTGAYLGYDTGTLTSGNLTGNTIAVEFDTYPNLTVAPTRADPDRAAAVNNNSYNHVAIVKNRRNNHDNVTNASCSVDATYTTSTDSACTFGNTYGILWFEDNTQLTHRVRVEVDHDVECTTGINGRTGDSRIRAWVDCVACNNISQTAASPTTTPTVKDCFNATGATNYIYGFTQGTGTGTITQDILISSFGISFYPYP
;
A
#
# COMPACT_ATOMS: atom_id res chain seq x y z
N MET A 1 -18.46 -58.99 -26.53
CA MET A 1 -18.34 -59.99 -25.45
C MET A 1 -19.67 -60.08 -24.74
N VAL A 2 -20.32 -61.26 -24.87
CA VAL A 2 -21.12 -61.99 -23.86
C VAL A 2 -22.28 -61.23 -23.18
N ALA A 3 -23.52 -61.72 -23.10
CA ALA A 3 -24.25 -62.78 -23.77
C ALA A 3 -25.72 -62.57 -23.41
N GLU A 4 -26.56 -62.86 -24.38
CA GLU A 4 -27.97 -63.22 -24.28
C GLU A 4 -28.25 -64.19 -23.10
N LYS A 5 -29.32 -63.93 -22.34
CA LYS A 5 -30.04 -65.01 -21.63
C LYS A 5 -31.54 -64.88 -21.81
N ARG A 6 -31.97 -65.65 -22.80
CA ARG A 6 -33.33 -66.03 -23.18
C ARG A 6 -33.89 -67.02 -22.16
N SER A 7 -35.23 -67.01 -22.05
CA SER A 7 -36.09 -68.14 -21.70
C SER A 7 -35.96 -68.75 -20.31
N ASP A 8 -37.01 -68.55 -19.50
CA ASP A 8 -37.69 -69.67 -18.82
C ASP A 8 -39.15 -69.27 -18.59
N ARG A 9 -39.95 -69.47 -19.64
CA ARG A 9 -41.40 -69.64 -19.53
C ARG A 9 -41.60 -71.15 -19.62
N VAL A 10 -42.03 -71.78 -18.53
CA VAL A 10 -42.89 -73.00 -18.45
C VAL A 10 -42.70 -73.69 -17.08
N ASN A 11 -43.84 -74.08 -16.49
CA ASN A 11 -44.02 -74.90 -15.28
C ASN A 11 -44.08 -74.18 -13.91
N ASN A 12 -45.21 -73.48 -13.66
CA ASN A 12 -45.71 -73.36 -12.29
C ASN A 12 -47.25 -73.38 -12.21
N TYR A 13 -47.90 -74.26 -13.00
CA TYR A 13 -49.35 -74.47 -12.96
C TYR A 13 -49.83 -75.41 -11.84
N ASN A 14 -48.93 -75.94 -11.00
CA ASN A 14 -49.30 -76.90 -9.95
C ASN A 14 -49.14 -76.39 -8.50
N ALA A 15 -48.76 -75.12 -8.27
CA ALA A 15 -48.68 -74.53 -6.93
C ALA A 15 -49.97 -73.82 -6.47
N LEU A 16 -51.01 -73.73 -7.32
CA LEU A 16 -52.29 -73.06 -6.99
C LEU A 16 -53.36 -74.00 -6.40
N ARG A 17 -53.02 -75.25 -6.09
CA ARG A 17 -54.00 -76.24 -5.58
C ARG A 17 -54.05 -76.38 -4.06
N ASN A 18 -53.39 -75.46 -3.33
CA ASN A 18 -53.62 -75.19 -1.91
C ASN A 18 -54.06 -73.73 -1.71
N ALA A 19 -54.97 -73.25 -2.56
CA ALA A 19 -55.75 -72.06 -2.28
C ALA A 19 -56.69 -72.36 -1.11
N LYS A 20 -56.16 -72.34 0.13
CA LYS A 20 -56.99 -72.09 1.31
C LYS A 20 -57.59 -70.71 1.07
N GLY A 21 -58.86 -70.67 0.67
CA GLY A 21 -59.56 -69.41 0.45
C GLY A 21 -59.44 -68.55 1.69
N PHE A 22 -59.04 -67.29 1.54
CA PHE A 22 -59.15 -66.31 2.60
C PHE A 22 -60.59 -66.31 3.09
N THR A 23 -60.78 -66.43 4.39
CA THR A 23 -62.11 -66.42 4.95
C THR A 23 -62.73 -65.05 4.64
N LEU A 24 -64.03 -65.03 4.31
CA LEU A 24 -64.76 -63.79 3.99
C LEU A 24 -64.70 -62.78 5.17
N ILE A 25 -64.46 -63.29 6.39
CA ILE A 25 -64.23 -62.50 7.59
C ILE A 25 -62.82 -61.86 7.64
N GLU A 26 -61.76 -62.55 7.21
CA GLU A 26 -60.43 -61.96 7.14
C GLU A 26 -60.36 -60.82 6.11
N LEU A 27 -61.00 -60.99 4.95
CA LEU A 27 -61.00 -59.96 3.92
C LEU A 27 -61.83 -58.73 4.34
N SER A 28 -62.93 -58.93 5.08
CA SER A 28 -63.74 -57.81 5.59
C SER A 28 -63.06 -57.06 6.73
N ILE A 29 -62.34 -57.74 7.63
CA ILE A 29 -61.52 -57.06 8.66
C ILE A 29 -60.40 -56.24 8.02
N VAL A 30 -59.74 -56.74 6.98
CA VAL A 30 -58.69 -55.99 6.26
C VAL A 30 -59.26 -54.73 5.60
N LEU A 31 -60.43 -54.80 4.98
CA LEU A 31 -61.08 -53.62 4.36
C LEU A 31 -61.48 -52.56 5.41
N ILE A 32 -61.95 -52.99 6.58
CA ILE A 32 -62.25 -52.08 7.70
C ILE A 32 -60.98 -51.39 8.19
N ILE A 33 -59.88 -52.13 8.37
CA ILE A 33 -58.59 -51.57 8.81
C ILE A 33 -58.07 -50.56 7.79
N ILE A 34 -58.12 -50.87 6.49
CA ILE A 34 -57.70 -49.94 5.42
C ILE A 34 -58.60 -48.69 5.42
N GLY A 35 -59.92 -48.86 5.58
CA GLY A 35 -60.86 -47.74 5.67
C GLY A 35 -60.57 -46.81 6.85
N ILE A 36 -60.22 -47.37 8.01
CA ILE A 36 -59.82 -46.59 9.20
C ILE A 36 -58.48 -45.88 8.97
N ILE A 37 -57.48 -46.56 8.41
CA ILE A 37 -56.16 -45.97 8.13
C ILE A 37 -56.28 -44.82 7.10
N MET A 38 -57.06 -45.01 6.04
CA MET A 38 -57.31 -43.95 5.06
C MET A 38 -58.11 -42.79 5.67
N GLY A 39 -59.11 -43.09 6.50
CA GLY A 39 -59.91 -42.08 7.20
C GLY A 39 -59.08 -41.21 8.15
N LEU A 40 -58.14 -41.80 8.88
CA LEU A 40 -57.23 -41.07 9.78
C LEU A 40 -56.07 -40.41 9.04
N GLY A 41 -55.56 -41.02 7.97
CA GLY A 41 -54.38 -40.55 7.23
C GLY A 41 -54.60 -39.22 6.51
N ILE A 42 -55.81 -38.96 6.00
CA ILE A 42 -56.10 -37.75 5.20
C ILE A 42 -56.03 -36.47 6.04
N GLY A 43 -56.41 -36.52 7.33
CA GLY A 43 -56.43 -35.34 8.19
C GLY A 43 -55.05 -34.74 8.51
N VAL A 44 -54.00 -35.55 8.42
CA VAL A 44 -52.62 -35.14 8.77
C VAL A 44 -51.84 -34.63 7.54
N VAL A 45 -52.22 -35.06 6.33
CA VAL A 45 -51.51 -34.72 5.10
C VAL A 45 -51.53 -33.21 4.82
N GLY A 46 -52.65 -32.52 5.05
CA GLY A 46 -52.78 -31.07 4.80
C GLY A 46 -51.79 -30.21 5.59
N PRO A 47 -51.78 -30.27 6.94
CA PRO A 47 -50.83 -29.54 7.76
C PRO A 47 -49.37 -29.90 7.49
N LEU A 48 -49.07 -31.18 7.20
CA LEU A 48 -47.71 -31.62 6.85
C LEU A 48 -47.24 -31.03 5.51
N LEU A 49 -48.12 -31.01 4.50
CA LEU A 49 -47.81 -30.37 3.21
C LEU A 49 -47.62 -28.86 3.36
N LYS A 50 -48.45 -28.18 4.16
CA LYS A 50 -48.26 -26.75 4.45
C LYS A 50 -46.93 -26.50 5.16
N GLY A 51 -46.61 -27.26 6.20
CA GLY A 51 -45.33 -27.16 6.90
C GLY A 51 -44.13 -27.45 6.00
N ALA A 52 -44.23 -28.44 5.11
CA ALA A 52 -43.20 -28.74 4.12
C ALA A 52 -43.00 -27.58 3.13
N LYS A 53 -44.09 -26.96 2.64
CA LYS A 53 -44.02 -25.79 1.75
C LYS A 53 -43.47 -24.55 2.46
N ILE A 54 -43.86 -24.27 3.70
CA ILE A 54 -43.30 -23.16 4.49
C ILE A 54 -41.80 -23.34 4.65
N LYS A 55 -41.36 -24.55 5.01
CA LYS A 55 -39.93 -24.86 5.12
C LYS A 55 -39.20 -24.67 3.78
N GLN A 56 -39.78 -25.18 2.69
CA GLN A 56 -39.21 -25.01 1.35
C GLN A 56 -39.16 -23.53 0.91
N ALA A 57 -40.16 -22.72 1.28
CA ALA A 57 -40.19 -21.30 1.00
C ALA A 57 -39.11 -20.55 1.78
N GLN A 58 -38.89 -20.91 3.05
CA GLN A 58 -37.78 -20.39 3.85
C GLN A 58 -36.42 -20.73 3.23
N ASP A 59 -36.24 -21.97 2.74
CA ASP A 59 -35.02 -22.39 2.06
C ASP A 59 -34.79 -21.59 0.75
N TYR A 60 -35.86 -21.32 -0.02
CA TYR A 60 -35.78 -20.51 -1.24
C TYR A 60 -35.49 -19.04 -0.94
N LEU A 61 -36.11 -18.47 0.10
CA LEU A 61 -35.84 -17.11 0.57
C LEU A 61 -34.40 -16.94 1.04
N GLU A 62 -33.86 -17.93 1.77
CA GLU A 62 -32.46 -17.91 2.17
C GLU A 62 -31.55 -17.92 0.95
N GLY A 63 -31.85 -18.76 -0.05
CA GLY A 63 -31.16 -18.75 -1.34
C GLY A 63 -31.22 -17.39 -2.05
N ALA A 64 -32.37 -16.72 -2.02
CA ALA A 64 -32.54 -15.38 -2.58
C ALA A 64 -31.70 -14.33 -1.85
N ILE A 65 -31.68 -14.36 -0.51
CA ILE A 65 -30.82 -13.49 0.30
C ILE A 65 -29.35 -13.69 -0.04
N GLN A 66 -28.88 -14.94 -0.09
CA GLN A 66 -27.49 -15.22 -0.42
C GLN A 66 -27.14 -14.77 -1.84
N SER A 67 -28.08 -14.85 -2.79
CA SER A 67 -27.91 -14.30 -4.14
C SER A 67 -27.75 -12.78 -4.13
N VAL A 68 -28.59 -12.06 -3.39
CA VAL A 68 -28.51 -10.60 -3.27
C VAL A 68 -27.20 -10.17 -2.62
N ILE A 69 -26.78 -10.85 -1.54
CA ILE A 69 -25.49 -10.61 -0.87
C ILE A 69 -24.33 -10.86 -1.85
N SER A 70 -24.36 -11.98 -2.57
CA SER A 70 -23.31 -12.33 -3.54
C SER A 70 -23.22 -11.31 -4.68
N PHE A 71 -24.37 -10.81 -5.16
CA PHE A 71 -24.41 -9.70 -6.12
C PHE A 71 -23.77 -8.44 -5.53
N GLY A 72 -24.09 -8.11 -4.28
CA GLY A 72 -23.54 -6.98 -3.55
C GLY A 72 -22.02 -7.06 -3.36
N MET A 73 -21.48 -8.24 -3.09
CA MET A 73 -20.03 -8.49 -3.00
C MET A 73 -19.32 -8.18 -4.32
N GLY A 74 -19.89 -8.61 -5.45
CA GLY A 74 -19.27 -8.42 -6.76
C GLY A 74 -19.41 -7.01 -7.33
N ASN A 75 -20.53 -6.33 -7.04
CA ASN A 75 -20.88 -5.06 -7.69
C ASN A 75 -20.82 -3.84 -6.76
N GLN A 76 -20.57 -4.05 -5.45
CA GLN A 76 -20.57 -3.01 -4.41
C GLN A 76 -21.88 -2.20 -4.32
N ARG A 77 -22.97 -2.74 -4.88
CA ARG A 77 -24.33 -2.19 -4.87
C ARG A 77 -25.34 -3.33 -4.80
N LEU A 78 -26.53 -3.04 -4.31
CA LEU A 78 -27.66 -3.97 -4.39
C LEU A 78 -28.19 -4.08 -5.84
N PRO A 79 -28.77 -5.25 -6.23
CA PRO A 79 -29.50 -5.36 -7.48
C PRO A 79 -30.75 -4.46 -7.42
N ASN A 80 -31.13 -3.90 -8.57
CA ASN A 80 -32.42 -3.22 -8.70
C ASN A 80 -33.56 -4.23 -8.94
N THR A 81 -34.80 -3.74 -9.04
CA THR A 81 -36.00 -4.60 -9.23
C THR A 81 -35.97 -5.44 -10.51
N GLY A 82 -35.33 -4.97 -11.58
CA GLY A 82 -35.18 -5.72 -12.84
C GLY A 82 -34.09 -6.78 -12.78
N GLU A 83 -33.02 -6.53 -12.01
CA GLU A 83 -31.90 -7.44 -11.85
C GLU A 83 -32.19 -8.56 -10.84
N PHE A 84 -32.96 -8.26 -9.79
CA PHE A 84 -33.24 -9.19 -8.70
C PHE A 84 -33.77 -10.55 -9.19
N PRO A 85 -34.85 -10.64 -10.01
CA PRO A 85 -35.38 -11.93 -10.46
C PRO A 85 -34.40 -12.75 -11.29
N THR A 86 -33.49 -12.08 -12.02
CA THR A 86 -32.53 -12.75 -12.91
C THR A 86 -31.40 -13.45 -12.17
N GLY A 87 -31.10 -13.02 -10.94
CA GLY A 87 -30.08 -13.65 -10.09
C GLY A 87 -30.59 -14.87 -9.32
N LEU A 88 -31.91 -15.04 -9.21
CA LEU A 88 -32.49 -16.11 -8.39
C LEU A 88 -32.46 -17.46 -9.10
N ARG A 89 -32.05 -18.51 -8.36
CA ARG A 89 -32.19 -19.89 -8.81
C ARG A 89 -33.66 -20.29 -9.00
N ASN A 90 -34.51 -19.83 -8.09
CA ASN A 90 -35.96 -20.01 -8.14
C ASN A 90 -36.61 -18.64 -7.92
N PRO A 91 -37.15 -17.98 -8.96
CA PRO A 91 -37.80 -16.67 -8.80
C PRO A 91 -39.17 -16.77 -8.12
N ASN A 92 -39.73 -17.97 -8.04
CA ASN A 92 -41.03 -18.26 -7.44
C ASN A 92 -40.90 -19.15 -6.20
N ASP A 93 -41.81 -18.96 -5.26
CA ASP A 93 -41.99 -19.76 -4.06
C ASP A 93 -42.70 -21.11 -4.34
N PRO A 94 -42.84 -22.01 -3.35
CA PRO A 94 -43.50 -23.32 -3.51
C PRO A 94 -45.01 -23.28 -3.82
N TRP A 95 -45.64 -22.12 -3.76
CA TRP A 95 -47.03 -21.89 -4.17
C TRP A 95 -47.14 -21.32 -5.59
N GLY A 96 -46.00 -20.95 -6.20
CA GLY A 96 -45.93 -20.42 -7.56
C GLY A 96 -45.93 -18.89 -7.59
N ASN A 97 -45.91 -18.22 -6.44
CA ASN A 97 -45.82 -16.77 -6.35
C ASN A 97 -44.39 -16.30 -6.51
N ARG A 98 -44.18 -15.17 -7.18
CA ARG A 98 -42.87 -14.54 -7.23
C ARG A 98 -42.45 -14.02 -5.84
N PHE A 99 -41.15 -13.98 -5.57
CA PHE A 99 -40.63 -13.27 -4.41
C PHE A 99 -40.73 -11.75 -4.60
N TRP A 100 -41.00 -11.06 -3.49
CA TRP A 100 -40.99 -9.61 -3.41
C TRP A 100 -39.67 -9.13 -2.82
N TYR A 101 -39.20 -7.97 -3.29
CA TYR A 101 -37.90 -7.40 -2.97
C TYR A 101 -37.98 -5.88 -2.80
N ILE A 102 -37.73 -5.45 -1.57
CA ILE A 102 -37.71 -4.05 -1.17
C ILE A 102 -36.30 -3.71 -0.72
N TYR A 103 -35.76 -2.60 -1.21
CA TYR A 103 -34.40 -2.17 -0.90
C TYR A 103 -34.30 -0.65 -0.82
N ASP A 104 -33.21 -0.14 -0.28
CA ASP A 104 -32.91 1.30 -0.34
C ASP A 104 -32.29 1.66 -1.70
N ASN A 105 -32.91 2.54 -2.48
CA ASN A 105 -32.44 2.88 -3.83
C ASN A 105 -31.00 3.40 -3.87
N LYS A 106 -30.57 4.08 -2.81
CA LYS A 106 -29.23 4.65 -2.74
C LYS A 106 -28.16 3.59 -2.53
N THR A 107 -28.53 2.40 -2.04
CA THR A 107 -27.63 1.24 -1.96
C THR A 107 -27.52 0.48 -3.28
N ALA A 108 -28.43 0.72 -4.23
CA ALA A 108 -28.42 0.11 -5.56
C ALA A 108 -27.66 0.92 -6.61
N THR A 109 -27.07 2.07 -6.24
CA THR A 109 -26.30 2.94 -7.15
C THR A 109 -24.94 3.27 -6.54
N THR A 110 -23.85 2.88 -7.20
CA THR A 110 -22.48 3.13 -6.69
C THR A 110 -22.13 4.61 -6.65
N ALA A 111 -22.66 5.43 -7.57
CA ALA A 111 -22.49 6.88 -7.57
C ALA A 111 -23.09 7.55 -6.32
N GLU A 112 -24.07 6.90 -5.66
CA GLU A 112 -24.67 7.36 -4.41
C GLU A 112 -24.05 6.67 -3.17
N GLY A 113 -22.88 6.05 -3.34
CA GLY A 113 -22.15 5.32 -2.29
C GLY A 113 -22.37 3.82 -2.26
N GLY A 114 -23.39 3.30 -2.95
CA GLY A 114 -23.70 1.87 -2.97
C GLY A 114 -23.84 1.27 -1.56
N ILE A 115 -23.32 0.05 -1.37
CA ILE A 115 -23.36 -0.63 -0.07
C ILE A 115 -22.32 -0.03 0.88
N CYS A 116 -21.10 0.20 0.39
CA CYS A 116 -19.96 0.43 1.27
C CYS A 116 -19.72 1.90 1.63
N GLY A 117 -20.17 2.83 0.80
CA GLY A 117 -20.05 4.27 1.05
C GLY A 117 -21.12 4.81 1.98
N ARG A 118 -22.16 4.03 2.32
CA ARG A 118 -23.30 4.52 3.13
C ARG A 118 -23.19 4.16 4.60
N LYS A 119 -23.65 5.08 5.46
CA LYS A 119 -23.75 4.88 6.92
C LYS A 119 -25.13 4.42 7.37
N SER A 120 -26.17 4.82 6.64
CA SER A 120 -27.57 4.52 6.96
C SER A 120 -28.37 4.23 5.70
N THR A 121 -29.51 3.61 5.91
CA THR A 121 -30.57 3.48 4.91
C THR A 121 -31.86 4.12 5.42
N ASN A 122 -32.77 4.35 4.50
CA ASN A 122 -34.11 4.86 4.70
C ASN A 122 -35.12 3.73 4.93
N LEU A 123 -34.68 2.49 5.19
CA LEU A 123 -35.58 1.35 5.35
C LEU A 123 -35.53 0.84 6.80
N ARG A 124 -36.72 0.69 7.39
CA ARG A 124 -36.95 0.18 8.75
C ARG A 124 -37.91 -1.01 8.68
N LEU A 125 -37.62 -2.06 9.44
CA LEU A 125 -38.54 -3.18 9.63
C LEU A 125 -39.16 -3.10 11.03
N ALA A 126 -40.48 -3.18 11.12
CA ALA A 126 -41.23 -3.27 12.36
C ALA A 126 -41.81 -4.68 12.52
N ILE A 127 -41.33 -5.42 13.51
CA ILE A 127 -41.83 -6.75 13.87
C ILE A 127 -42.90 -6.59 14.94
N ILE A 128 -44.14 -6.93 14.59
CA ILE A 128 -45.32 -6.78 15.45
C ILE A 128 -45.71 -8.15 15.99
N ASP A 129 -45.72 -8.28 17.32
CA ASP A 129 -46.29 -9.45 17.97
C ASP A 129 -47.82 -9.36 17.89
N ALA A 130 -48.42 -10.26 17.11
CA ALA A 130 -49.85 -10.36 16.85
C ALA A 130 -50.69 -10.71 18.10
N THR A 131 -50.05 -11.21 19.16
CA THR A 131 -50.72 -11.59 20.41
C THR A 131 -50.66 -10.47 21.45
N THR A 132 -49.53 -9.76 21.53
CA THR A 132 -49.32 -8.70 22.54
C THR A 132 -49.47 -7.28 22.00
N GLY A 133 -49.43 -7.09 20.67
CA GLY A 133 -49.36 -5.79 20.01
C GLY A 133 -47.99 -5.11 20.12
N THR A 134 -46.99 -5.76 20.72
CA THR A 134 -45.65 -5.19 20.91
C THR A 134 -44.93 -5.02 19.59
N THR A 135 -44.32 -3.86 19.35
CA THR A 135 -43.57 -3.58 18.11
C THR A 135 -42.07 -3.47 18.38
N THR A 136 -41.27 -4.23 17.66
CA THR A 136 -39.80 -4.14 17.67
C THR A 136 -39.31 -3.55 16.35
N ASN A 137 -38.59 -2.42 16.41
CA ASN A 137 -38.06 -1.76 15.21
C ASN A 137 -36.60 -2.15 14.95
N ILE A 138 -36.29 -2.42 13.69
CA ILE A 138 -34.96 -2.66 13.17
C ILE A 138 -34.65 -1.56 12.15
N ASP A 139 -33.72 -0.69 12.50
CA ASP A 139 -33.26 0.42 11.66
C ASP A 139 -32.16 -0.01 10.69
N ASN A 140 -31.93 0.81 9.66
CA ASN A 140 -30.86 0.65 8.68
C ASN A 140 -30.93 -0.69 7.95
N VAL A 141 -32.12 -1.13 7.58
CA VAL A 141 -32.31 -2.35 6.77
C VAL A 141 -31.80 -2.06 5.36
N ALA A 142 -30.95 -2.91 4.79
CA ALA A 142 -30.46 -2.74 3.43
C ALA A 142 -31.53 -3.18 2.42
N PHE A 143 -32.08 -4.37 2.65
CA PHE A 143 -33.16 -4.92 1.85
C PHE A 143 -33.97 -5.97 2.62
N ILE A 144 -35.16 -6.25 2.10
CA ILE A 144 -36.14 -7.21 2.59
C ILE A 144 -36.56 -8.08 1.41
N VAL A 145 -36.60 -9.40 1.60
CA VAL A 145 -37.13 -10.37 0.64
C VAL A 145 -38.24 -11.16 1.33
N PHE A 146 -39.38 -11.33 0.67
CA PHE A 146 -40.48 -12.10 1.26
C PHE A 146 -41.36 -12.82 0.22
N SER A 147 -42.10 -13.82 0.69
CA SER A 147 -43.12 -14.56 -0.07
C SER A 147 -44.50 -14.23 0.51
N GLY A 148 -45.50 -14.10 -0.37
CA GLY A 148 -46.91 -13.87 -0.02
C GLY A 148 -47.66 -15.11 0.46
N GLY A 149 -46.93 -16.08 1.01
CA GLY A 149 -47.49 -17.26 1.67
C GLY A 149 -48.37 -18.16 0.82
N ALA A 150 -49.21 -18.93 1.52
CA ALA A 150 -50.15 -19.86 0.92
C ALA A 150 -51.44 -19.19 0.45
N ASN A 151 -51.74 -17.99 0.97
CA ASN A 151 -52.91 -17.22 0.58
C ASN A 151 -52.67 -16.39 -0.71
N PHE A 152 -51.43 -16.23 -1.19
CA PHE A 152 -51.07 -15.45 -2.40
C PHE A 152 -51.25 -13.94 -2.23
N ASN A 153 -51.54 -13.47 -1.02
CA ASN A 153 -51.77 -12.07 -0.67
C ASN A 153 -50.49 -11.47 -0.12
N ASN A 154 -50.09 -10.31 -0.63
CA ASN A 154 -48.94 -9.57 -0.14
C ASN A 154 -49.36 -8.70 1.04
N GLN A 155 -49.07 -9.18 2.24
CA GLN A 155 -49.47 -8.53 3.48
C GLN A 155 -48.32 -7.72 4.10
N THR A 156 -47.15 -7.71 3.45
CA THR A 156 -45.89 -7.14 3.96
C THR A 156 -45.44 -5.89 3.21
N ALA A 157 -45.58 -5.80 1.88
CA ALA A 157 -44.91 -4.75 1.09
C ALA A 157 -45.25 -3.31 1.47
N GLY A 158 -46.36 -3.08 2.17
CA GLY A 158 -46.87 -1.73 2.41
C GLY A 158 -47.19 -1.02 1.08
N PRO A 159 -47.24 0.32 1.05
CA PRO A 159 -47.51 1.08 -0.16
C PRO A 159 -46.40 1.00 -1.22
N THR A 160 -45.25 0.39 -0.90
CA THR A 160 -44.04 0.39 -1.73
C THR A 160 -44.03 -0.66 -2.84
N GLY A 161 -44.74 -1.80 -2.69
CA GLY A 161 -44.63 -2.91 -3.64
C GLY A 161 -43.19 -3.40 -3.81
N ASP A 162 -42.80 -3.85 -5.02
CA ASP A 162 -41.38 -4.05 -5.38
C ASP A 162 -40.78 -2.74 -5.85
N ALA A 163 -40.35 -1.92 -4.90
CA ALA A 163 -39.71 -0.66 -5.23
C ALA A 163 -38.52 -0.40 -4.32
N GLY A 164 -37.52 0.27 -4.88
CA GLY A 164 -36.49 0.90 -4.08
C GLY A 164 -37.01 2.17 -3.43
N THR A 165 -36.74 2.34 -2.14
CA THR A 165 -37.19 3.50 -1.37
C THR A 165 -36.20 4.66 -1.54
N SER A 166 -36.70 5.85 -1.92
CA SER A 166 -35.83 6.98 -2.28
C SER A 166 -35.95 8.20 -1.34
N ALA A 167 -37.03 8.31 -0.57
CA ALA A 167 -37.30 9.50 0.26
C ALA A 167 -37.92 9.15 1.61
N GLY A 168 -37.29 9.64 2.69
CA GLY A 168 -37.75 9.47 4.07
C GLY A 168 -37.61 8.04 4.60
N VAL A 169 -37.71 7.86 5.92
CA VAL A 169 -37.70 6.52 6.53
C VAL A 169 -39.00 5.80 6.20
N VAL A 170 -38.91 4.72 5.41
CA VAL A 170 -40.01 3.81 5.09
C VAL A 170 -40.01 2.66 6.09
N THR A 171 -41.15 2.45 6.76
CA THR A 171 -41.34 1.35 7.72
C THR A 171 -42.17 0.24 7.09
N ILE A 172 -41.63 -0.98 7.10
CA ILE A 172 -42.27 -2.20 6.61
C ILE A 172 -42.71 -3.02 7.82
N ASN A 173 -43.98 -3.45 7.85
CA ASN A 173 -44.55 -4.19 8.97
C ASN A 173 -44.56 -5.70 8.67
N THR A 174 -44.17 -6.51 9.66
CA THR A 174 -44.31 -7.97 9.65
C THR A 174 -44.90 -8.46 10.97
N TYR A 175 -45.60 -9.59 10.98
CA TYR A 175 -46.36 -10.07 12.13
C TYR A 175 -45.91 -11.48 12.56
N LEU A 176 -45.85 -11.71 13.88
CA LEU A 176 -45.57 -13.03 14.47
C LEU A 176 -46.56 -13.36 15.59
N PRO A 177 -46.98 -14.63 15.76
CA PRO A 177 -46.70 -15.79 14.90
C PRO A 177 -47.49 -15.75 13.59
N LEU A 178 -47.01 -16.50 12.58
CA LEU A 178 -47.71 -16.70 11.31
C LEU A 178 -49.06 -17.41 11.51
N ASP A 179 -50.00 -17.20 10.59
CA ASP A 179 -51.36 -17.77 10.59
C ASP A 179 -52.21 -17.42 11.81
N ASN A 180 -51.92 -16.32 12.51
CA ASN A 180 -52.75 -15.90 13.64
C ASN A 180 -54.12 -15.39 13.15
N PRO A 181 -55.25 -16.06 13.49
CA PRO A 181 -56.57 -15.68 12.98
C PRO A 181 -57.05 -14.31 13.51
N ASN A 182 -56.44 -13.79 14.57
CA ASN A 182 -56.81 -12.51 15.18
C ASN A 182 -56.17 -11.31 14.49
N VAL A 183 -55.22 -11.54 13.58
CA VAL A 183 -54.57 -10.47 12.80
C VAL A 183 -54.91 -10.67 11.35
N GLN A 184 -55.89 -9.88 10.88
CA GLN A 184 -56.27 -9.82 9.47
C GLN A 184 -55.75 -8.54 8.87
N VAL A 185 -54.78 -8.67 7.99
CA VAL A 185 -54.05 -7.53 7.41
C VAL A 185 -53.94 -7.69 5.90
N ASP A 186 -53.96 -6.56 5.22
CA ASP A 186 -53.55 -6.44 3.84
C ASP A 186 -52.90 -5.05 3.70
N ASN A 187 -51.58 -5.06 3.73
CA ASN A 187 -50.80 -3.83 3.63
C ASN A 187 -50.50 -3.46 2.16
N TYR A 188 -50.95 -4.24 1.17
CA TYR A 188 -50.73 -3.97 -0.25
C TYR A 188 -51.89 -4.44 -1.13
N ALA A 189 -52.81 -3.53 -1.46
CA ALA A 189 -53.97 -3.82 -2.31
C ALA A 189 -53.66 -4.03 -3.82
N GLY A 190 -52.38 -4.08 -4.22
CA GLY A 190 -51.93 -4.02 -5.62
C GLY A 190 -51.69 -5.36 -6.30
N ASP A 191 -52.02 -6.48 -5.67
CA ASP A 191 -51.71 -7.83 -6.13
C ASP A 191 -52.95 -8.63 -6.61
N VAL A 192 -53.76 -9.20 -5.71
CA VAL A 192 -54.85 -10.15 -6.00
C VAL A 192 -56.22 -9.50 -5.85
N GLY A 193 -56.49 -8.52 -6.73
CA GLY A 193 -57.86 -8.03 -6.97
C GLY A 193 -58.37 -6.97 -5.98
N GLY A 194 -57.48 -6.26 -5.29
CA GLY A 194 -57.82 -5.17 -4.35
C GLY A 194 -57.62 -5.59 -2.89
N THR A 195 -58.19 -4.83 -1.95
CA THR A 195 -57.96 -5.05 -0.52
C THR A 195 -58.61 -6.34 -0.01
N ARG A 196 -57.81 -7.28 0.52
CA ARG A 196 -58.24 -8.59 1.03
C ARG A 196 -57.65 -8.89 2.42
N ASN A 197 -58.35 -8.52 3.48
CA ASN A 197 -57.91 -8.77 4.86
C ASN A 197 -58.00 -10.26 5.22
N GLU A 198 -56.85 -10.90 5.46
CA GLU A 198 -56.74 -12.32 5.79
C GLU A 198 -55.66 -12.56 6.87
N PRO A 199 -55.62 -13.74 7.52
CA PRO A 199 -54.54 -14.07 8.44
C PRO A 199 -53.16 -13.90 7.79
N TYR A 200 -52.22 -13.29 8.51
CA TYR A 200 -50.86 -13.03 8.01
C TYR A 200 -50.08 -14.35 7.86
N ASP A 201 -49.72 -14.73 6.63
CA ASP A 201 -48.91 -15.93 6.35
C ASP A 201 -47.65 -15.66 5.50
N ASP A 202 -47.34 -14.37 5.26
CA ASP A 202 -46.11 -13.95 4.59
C ASP A 202 -44.86 -14.42 5.34
N ILE A 203 -43.87 -14.87 4.57
CA ILE A 203 -42.59 -15.31 5.11
C ILE A 203 -41.55 -14.24 4.76
N VAL A 204 -41.06 -13.53 5.77
CA VAL A 204 -40.18 -12.37 5.62
C VAL A 204 -38.76 -12.66 6.08
N LYS A 205 -37.78 -12.22 5.30
CA LYS A 205 -36.37 -12.18 5.68
C LYS A 205 -35.75 -10.83 5.28
N TRP A 206 -34.73 -10.39 6.00
CA TRP A 206 -34.09 -9.09 5.78
C TRP A 206 -32.61 -9.14 6.09
N VAL A 207 -31.87 -8.14 5.62
CA VAL A 207 -30.46 -7.94 5.94
C VAL A 207 -30.24 -6.46 6.27
N THR A 208 -29.54 -6.17 7.37
CA THR A 208 -29.20 -4.78 7.73
C THR A 208 -27.99 -4.29 6.93
N LEU A 209 -27.84 -2.97 6.79
CA LEU A 209 -26.68 -2.38 6.12
C LEU A 209 -25.37 -2.76 6.81
N SER A 210 -25.34 -2.84 8.14
CA SER A 210 -24.13 -3.26 8.87
C SER A 210 -23.74 -4.70 8.58
N GLU A 211 -24.72 -5.62 8.56
CA GLU A 211 -24.50 -7.02 8.21
C GLU A 211 -24.03 -7.14 6.75
N LEU A 212 -24.69 -6.45 5.82
CA LEU A 212 -24.35 -6.47 4.41
C LEU A 212 -22.94 -5.93 4.16
N ARG A 213 -22.52 -4.86 4.85
CA ARG A 213 -21.17 -4.30 4.73
C ARG A 213 -20.08 -5.27 5.18
N ILE A 214 -20.33 -6.05 6.24
CA ILE A 214 -19.42 -7.10 6.70
C ILE A 214 -19.30 -8.19 5.63
N LYS A 215 -20.44 -8.65 5.11
CA LYS A 215 -20.47 -9.71 4.08
C LYS A 215 -19.91 -9.27 2.73
N ALA A 216 -20.12 -8.00 2.36
CA ALA A 216 -19.58 -7.38 1.16
C ALA A 216 -18.06 -7.11 1.25
N ASN A 217 -17.42 -7.44 2.37
CA ASN A 217 -16.01 -7.17 2.64
C ASN A 217 -15.64 -5.72 2.32
N CYS A 218 -16.43 -4.76 2.81
CA CYS A 218 -16.17 -3.34 2.64
C CYS A 218 -14.90 -2.93 3.43
N THR A 219 -13.72 -3.36 2.99
CA THR A 219 -12.40 -2.89 3.41
C THR A 219 -11.99 -1.76 2.45
N GLY A 220 -11.77 -0.55 2.97
CA GLY A 220 -11.32 0.60 2.15
C GLY A 220 -12.40 1.49 1.52
N ALA A 221 -13.70 1.23 1.76
CA ALA A 221 -14.79 2.12 1.31
C ALA A 221 -15.37 3.01 2.43
N GLN A 222 -14.95 2.80 3.67
CA GLN A 222 -15.10 3.80 4.72
C GLN A 222 -14.22 5.00 4.38
N LEU A 223 -14.79 6.20 4.43
CA LEU A 223 -14.06 7.43 4.20
C LEU A 223 -12.79 7.47 5.08
N SER A 224 -11.64 7.54 4.42
CA SER A 224 -10.30 7.45 5.03
C SER A 224 -9.32 8.36 4.31
N LEU A 225 -8.14 8.58 4.91
CA LEU A 225 -7.05 9.37 4.31
C LEU A 225 -5.89 8.45 3.94
N ILE A 226 -5.40 8.55 2.70
CA ILE A 226 -4.40 7.62 2.15
C ILE A 226 -2.95 8.01 2.42
N ASN A 227 -2.68 9.27 2.79
CA ASN A 227 -1.33 9.72 3.10
C ASN A 227 -0.83 9.09 4.40
N ASP A 228 0.40 8.58 4.44
CA ASP A 228 0.96 7.94 5.64
C ASP A 228 1.74 8.88 6.55
N SER A 229 2.42 9.87 5.98
CA SER A 229 3.18 10.86 6.74
C SER A 229 3.27 12.19 5.98
N LEU A 230 3.64 13.24 6.71
CA LEU A 230 4.02 14.52 6.12
C LEU A 230 5.56 14.64 6.14
N PRO A 231 6.19 15.17 5.08
CA PRO A 231 7.61 15.50 5.11
C PRO A 231 7.92 16.54 6.20
N PHE A 232 9.15 16.58 6.67
CA PHE A 232 9.62 17.66 7.55
C PHE A 232 9.82 18.97 6.77
N GLY A 233 9.63 20.10 7.44
CA GLY A 233 9.95 21.43 6.92
C GLY A 233 11.17 22.04 7.59
N GLN A 234 11.70 23.12 7.02
CA GLN A 234 12.80 23.90 7.57
C GLN A 234 12.44 25.38 7.54
N ILE A 235 12.82 26.13 8.58
CA ILE A 235 12.60 27.57 8.63
C ILE A 235 13.35 28.25 7.48
N GLY A 236 12.64 29.11 6.76
CA GLY A 236 13.17 29.86 5.61
C GLY A 236 13.23 29.07 4.30
N SER A 237 12.92 27.77 4.30
CA SER A 237 12.90 26.93 3.09
C SER A 237 11.48 26.68 2.61
N ALA A 238 11.27 26.62 1.29
CA ALA A 238 9.97 26.27 0.72
C ALA A 238 9.56 24.85 1.13
N TYR A 239 8.30 24.68 1.49
CA TYR A 239 7.64 23.44 1.89
C TYR A 239 6.46 23.19 0.95
N GLY A 240 6.35 21.97 0.42
CA GLY A 240 5.26 21.58 -0.49
C GLY A 240 5.40 22.08 -1.95
N PRO A 241 4.35 21.92 -2.78
CA PRO A 241 3.00 21.49 -2.42
C PRO A 241 2.91 20.00 -2.06
N ILE A 242 2.28 19.69 -0.92
CA ILE A 242 1.94 18.31 -0.49
C ILE A 242 0.42 18.16 -0.50
N ASN A 243 -0.09 17.10 -1.14
CA ASN A 243 -1.52 16.87 -1.26
C ASN A 243 -2.00 15.77 -0.31
N VAL A 244 -3.07 16.03 0.44
CA VAL A 244 -3.75 15.05 1.31
C VAL A 244 -5.04 14.60 0.66
N TYR A 245 -5.14 13.30 0.35
CA TYR A 245 -6.25 12.73 -0.40
C TYR A 245 -7.17 11.84 0.47
N PRO A 246 -8.49 11.90 0.24
CA PRO A 246 -9.43 10.98 0.80
C PRO A 246 -9.61 9.73 -0.07
N ASN A 247 -10.13 8.66 0.53
CA ASN A 247 -10.53 7.45 -0.16
C ASN A 247 -11.81 6.90 0.46
N GLY A 248 -12.77 6.48 -0.38
CA GLY A 248 -14.08 5.99 0.05
C GLY A 248 -15.13 7.09 0.32
N GLY A 249 -16.25 6.71 0.93
CA GLY A 249 -17.39 7.60 1.18
C GLY A 249 -18.20 7.99 -0.08
N VAL A 250 -19.11 8.95 0.08
CA VAL A 250 -20.01 9.48 -0.97
C VAL A 250 -19.63 10.93 -1.30
N PRO A 251 -18.74 11.20 -2.28
CA PRO A 251 -18.34 12.56 -2.62
C PRO A 251 -19.53 13.35 -3.18
N ASN A 252 -19.57 14.65 -2.91
CA ASN A 252 -20.39 15.57 -3.70
C ASN A 252 -19.74 15.79 -5.08
N ALA A 253 -20.44 16.43 -6.02
CA ALA A 253 -19.87 16.82 -7.32
C ALA A 253 -18.57 17.65 -7.20
N GLY A 254 -18.39 18.38 -6.09
CA GLY A 254 -17.16 19.12 -5.77
C GLY A 254 -16.12 18.35 -4.93
N GLY A 255 -16.40 17.11 -4.50
CA GLY A 255 -15.52 16.31 -3.63
C GLY A 255 -16.02 16.21 -2.19
N TYR A 256 -15.15 16.52 -1.23
CA TYR A 256 -15.34 16.36 0.21
C TYR A 256 -15.17 17.68 0.96
N ARG A 257 -15.63 17.75 2.20
CA ARG A 257 -15.34 18.88 3.09
C ARG A 257 -14.23 18.53 4.06
N TRP A 258 -13.45 19.54 4.45
CA TRP A 258 -12.26 19.37 5.26
C TRP A 258 -12.28 20.27 6.49
N CYS A 259 -11.65 19.78 7.56
CA CYS A 259 -11.37 20.53 8.78
C CYS A 259 -10.06 20.01 9.37
N ILE A 260 -9.23 20.90 9.92
CA ILE A 260 -7.98 20.51 10.59
C ILE A 260 -8.12 20.77 12.08
N GLN A 261 -7.92 19.73 12.88
CA GLN A 261 -7.96 19.82 14.33
C GLN A 261 -6.56 19.89 14.92
N ASN A 262 -6.36 20.82 15.85
CA ASN A 262 -5.19 20.88 16.72
C ASN A 262 -5.60 21.31 18.15
N ALA A 263 -4.66 21.30 19.08
CA ALA A 263 -4.95 21.55 20.49
C ALA A 263 -5.50 22.97 20.78
N THR A 264 -5.15 23.96 19.97
CA THR A 264 -5.51 25.37 20.19
C THR A 264 -6.70 25.82 19.36
N GLY A 265 -7.08 25.06 18.34
CA GLY A 265 -7.99 25.52 17.27
C GLY A 265 -7.43 26.70 16.48
N ALA A 266 -6.16 27.05 16.70
CA ALA A 266 -5.51 28.19 16.08
C ALA A 266 -4.79 27.78 14.80
N SER A 267 -4.42 28.79 14.01
CA SER A 267 -3.87 28.68 12.65
C SER A 267 -2.73 27.68 12.48
N ALA A 268 -2.50 27.35 11.22
CA ALA A 268 -1.28 26.72 10.69
C ALA A 268 0.03 27.19 11.38
N PRO A 269 1.07 26.34 11.43
CA PRO A 269 2.42 26.78 11.72
C PRO A 269 2.79 27.99 10.86
N SER A 270 3.42 29.01 11.45
CA SER A 270 3.70 30.27 10.77
C SER A 270 4.39 30.08 9.42
N GLY A 271 3.86 30.68 8.37
CA GLY A 271 4.40 30.59 7.01
C GLY A 271 4.00 29.34 6.22
N ILE A 272 3.27 28.40 6.81
CA ILE A 272 2.61 27.29 6.10
C ILE A 272 1.13 27.60 5.90
N THR A 273 0.61 27.28 4.72
CA THR A 273 -0.80 27.38 4.36
C THR A 273 -1.39 25.99 4.15
N TYR A 274 -2.68 25.87 4.47
CA TYR A 274 -3.50 24.68 4.22
C TYR A 274 -4.71 25.16 3.43
N SER A 275 -4.75 24.82 2.15
CA SER A 275 -5.83 25.23 1.26
C SER A 275 -6.43 24.02 0.55
N ASP A 276 -7.60 24.17 -0.01
CA ASP A 276 -8.11 23.20 -0.97
C ASP A 276 -7.44 23.36 -2.35
N ASN A 277 -7.84 22.52 -3.30
CA ASN A 277 -7.38 22.56 -4.69
C ASN A 277 -7.80 23.83 -5.46
N ASN A 278 -8.65 24.67 -4.87
CA ASN A 278 -9.07 25.97 -5.39
C ASN A 278 -8.44 27.14 -4.61
N SER A 279 -7.40 26.86 -3.79
CA SER A 279 -6.70 27.84 -2.95
C SER A 279 -7.57 28.50 -1.87
N VAL A 280 -8.67 27.86 -1.45
CA VAL A 280 -9.50 28.30 -0.32
C VAL A 280 -8.94 27.70 0.97
N SER A 281 -8.75 28.53 2.02
CA SER A 281 -8.20 28.06 3.30
C SER A 281 -9.06 26.98 3.95
N ILE A 282 -8.42 25.93 4.47
CA ILE A 282 -9.08 24.91 5.28
C ILE A 282 -9.26 25.45 6.71
N PRO A 283 -10.45 25.34 7.34
CA PRO A 283 -10.69 25.83 8.69
C PRO A 283 -9.98 24.97 9.75
N PHE A 284 -9.52 25.64 10.80
CA PHE A 284 -8.96 25.02 12.00
C PHE A 284 -9.98 25.01 13.15
N SER A 285 -9.97 23.97 13.98
CA SER A 285 -10.88 23.84 15.13
C SER A 285 -10.25 23.01 16.25
N THR A 286 -10.75 23.15 17.48
CA THR A 286 -10.46 22.22 18.58
C THR A 286 -11.34 20.97 18.55
N ASN A 287 -12.44 21.00 17.80
CA ASN A 287 -13.41 19.92 17.71
C ASN A 287 -14.06 19.89 16.31
N CYS A 288 -13.33 19.39 15.31
CA CYS A 288 -13.86 19.28 13.94
C CYS A 288 -15.11 18.40 13.88
N GLN A 289 -15.14 17.30 14.64
CA GLN A 289 -16.25 16.35 14.65
C GLN A 289 -17.57 16.96 15.13
N GLY A 290 -17.53 17.94 16.05
CA GLY A 290 -18.71 18.61 16.57
C GLY A 290 -19.19 19.82 15.76
N LEU A 291 -18.49 20.19 14.67
CA LEU A 291 -18.88 21.35 13.86
C LEU A 291 -20.06 21.05 12.95
N ALA A 292 -20.95 22.05 12.81
CA ALA A 292 -21.96 22.06 11.76
C ALA A 292 -21.30 22.00 10.37
N GLU A 293 -21.95 21.34 9.41
CA GLU A 293 -21.38 21.10 8.07
C GLU A 293 -20.92 22.40 7.37
N GLY A 294 -21.72 23.47 7.50
CA GLY A 294 -21.40 24.78 6.92
C GLY A 294 -20.14 25.45 7.49
N SER A 295 -19.60 24.95 8.61
CA SER A 295 -18.36 25.45 9.22
C SER A 295 -17.10 24.73 8.73
N TRP A 296 -17.25 23.67 7.92
CA TRP A 296 -16.14 23.00 7.25
C TRP A 296 -15.77 23.74 5.96
N SER A 297 -14.69 23.32 5.27
CA SER A 297 -14.31 23.91 3.99
C SER A 297 -15.41 23.80 2.92
N ALA A 298 -15.21 24.52 1.82
CA ALA A 298 -15.91 24.23 0.57
C ALA A 298 -15.60 22.80 0.10
N TRP A 299 -16.45 22.28 -0.80
CA TRP A 299 -16.26 20.96 -1.40
C TRP A 299 -15.00 20.95 -2.26
N SER A 300 -14.09 20.03 -1.96
CA SER A 300 -12.80 19.88 -2.65
C SER A 300 -12.30 18.44 -2.67
N THR A 301 -11.44 18.12 -3.65
CA THR A 301 -10.93 16.76 -3.83
C THR A 301 -9.76 16.40 -2.91
N HIS A 302 -9.01 17.40 -2.45
CA HIS A 302 -7.83 17.23 -1.59
C HIS A 302 -7.47 18.53 -0.87
N VAL A 303 -6.64 18.39 0.17
CA VAL A 303 -5.97 19.52 0.84
C VAL A 303 -4.55 19.67 0.31
N VAL A 304 -4.13 20.89 0.03
CA VAL A 304 -2.78 21.28 -0.37
C VAL A 304 -2.10 21.95 0.83
N ILE A 305 -0.91 21.47 1.17
CA ILE A 305 -0.05 22.05 2.20
C ILE A 305 1.18 22.64 1.50
N ALA A 306 1.40 23.95 1.66
CA ALA A 306 2.51 24.65 1.03
C ALA A 306 2.97 25.84 1.86
N GLY A 307 4.10 26.45 1.51
CA GLY A 307 4.55 27.73 2.08
C GLY A 307 6.02 27.72 2.44
N THR A 308 6.45 28.68 3.25
CA THR A 308 7.83 28.78 3.75
C THR A 308 7.75 28.96 5.26
N PRO A 309 8.06 27.93 6.08
CA PRO A 309 7.98 28.03 7.53
C PRO A 309 8.79 29.23 8.05
N THR A 310 8.19 29.97 8.96
CA THR A 310 8.81 31.10 9.66
C THR A 310 8.73 30.86 11.17
N GLY A 311 9.64 31.45 11.95
CA GLY A 311 9.62 31.33 13.41
C GLY A 311 10.64 30.35 13.97
N SER A 312 10.29 29.66 15.06
CA SER A 312 11.14 28.68 15.76
C SER A 312 10.83 27.25 15.36
N SER A 313 11.76 26.33 15.60
CA SER A 313 11.52 24.91 15.39
C SER A 313 10.30 24.45 16.20
N SER A 314 9.48 23.59 15.60
CA SER A 314 8.24 23.14 16.22
C SER A 314 7.82 21.77 15.69
N SER A 315 7.12 21.00 16.50
CA SER A 315 6.46 19.77 16.07
C SER A 315 4.96 19.92 16.33
N ASN A 316 4.18 19.88 15.26
CA ASN A 316 2.75 20.18 15.30
C ASN A 316 1.96 18.92 15.00
N SER A 317 1.15 18.47 15.96
CA SER A 317 0.18 17.39 15.75
C SER A 317 -1.08 17.97 15.11
N LEU A 318 -1.40 17.50 13.91
CA LEU A 318 -2.51 17.96 13.09
C LEU A 318 -3.38 16.77 12.74
N THR A 319 -4.66 16.81 13.13
CA THR A 319 -5.62 15.77 12.73
C THR A 319 -6.47 16.30 11.60
N PHE A 320 -6.34 15.69 10.44
CA PHE A 320 -7.14 16.04 9.28
C PHE A 320 -8.44 15.28 9.35
N PHE A 321 -9.55 16.00 9.26
CA PHE A 321 -10.88 15.46 9.13
C PHE A 321 -11.36 15.68 7.71
N VAL A 322 -11.98 14.65 7.15
CA VAL A 322 -12.70 14.70 5.89
C VAL A 322 -14.13 14.22 6.11
N ARG A 323 -15.07 14.90 5.48
CA ARG A 323 -16.50 14.62 5.55
C ARG A 323 -17.07 14.48 4.14
N ASP A 324 -17.89 13.46 3.94
CA ASP A 324 -18.57 13.22 2.66
C ASP A 324 -20.00 13.80 2.65
N ASN A 325 -20.78 13.45 1.63
CA ASN A 325 -22.13 13.95 1.38
C ASN A 325 -23.19 12.82 1.50
N ASN A 326 -23.02 11.91 2.45
CA ASN A 326 -23.91 10.76 2.62
C ASN A 326 -25.36 11.18 3.02
N ASP A 327 -25.51 12.29 3.74
CA ASP A 327 -26.78 12.91 4.12
C ASP A 327 -26.75 14.42 3.84
N PRO A 328 -27.08 14.86 2.60
CA PRO A 328 -26.98 16.26 2.17
C PRO A 328 -27.83 17.25 2.98
N THR A 329 -28.78 16.75 3.78
CA THR A 329 -29.75 17.56 4.53
C THR A 329 -29.60 17.41 6.04
N GLY A 330 -28.69 16.56 6.52
CA GLY A 330 -28.58 16.22 7.93
C GLY A 330 -27.15 16.12 8.42
N THR A 331 -26.96 15.42 9.53
CA THR A 331 -25.66 15.30 10.21
C THR A 331 -25.05 13.91 10.07
N ASN A 332 -25.70 13.01 9.33
CA ASN A 332 -25.31 11.62 9.25
C ASN A 332 -24.31 11.32 8.12
N ASP A 333 -23.30 12.17 7.96
CA ASP A 333 -22.22 11.93 7.01
C ASP A 333 -21.17 10.96 7.55
N ASN A 334 -20.41 10.36 6.64
CA ASN A 334 -19.19 9.67 7.01
C ASN A 334 -18.10 10.70 7.29
N ILE A 335 -17.35 10.46 8.36
CA ILE A 335 -16.20 11.28 8.73
C ILE A 335 -14.98 10.36 8.81
N GLY A 336 -13.97 10.67 8.01
CA GLY A 336 -12.64 10.07 8.07
C GLY A 336 -11.69 11.02 8.80
N GLN A 337 -10.74 10.47 9.56
CA GLN A 337 -9.70 11.27 10.19
C GLN A 337 -8.35 10.56 10.19
N LYS A 338 -7.26 11.33 10.12
CA LYS A 338 -5.89 10.83 10.31
C LYS A 338 -5.03 11.91 10.94
N MET A 339 -4.22 11.52 11.93
CA MET A 339 -3.26 12.41 12.58
C MET A 339 -1.94 12.37 11.84
N PHE A 340 -1.37 13.54 11.59
CA PHE A 340 -0.04 13.75 11.08
C PHE A 340 0.79 14.59 12.05
N ILE A 341 2.09 14.38 12.03
CA ILE A 341 3.04 15.21 12.77
C ILE A 341 3.83 16.00 11.73
N LEU A 342 3.72 17.33 11.76
CA LEU A 342 4.54 18.23 10.96
C LEU A 342 5.67 18.78 11.82
N THR A 343 6.89 18.33 11.55
CA THR A 343 8.10 18.82 12.22
C THR A 343 8.80 19.87 11.36
N ILE A 344 9.00 21.06 11.93
CA ILE A 344 9.75 22.17 11.36
C ILE A 344 11.08 22.30 12.11
N TYR A 345 12.18 22.17 11.39
CA TYR A 345 13.55 22.32 11.90
C TYR A 345 14.04 23.78 11.83
N PRO A 346 15.01 24.17 12.67
CA PRO A 346 15.63 25.50 12.59
C PRO A 346 16.29 25.72 11.23
N SER A 347 16.37 26.97 10.79
CA SER A 347 17.13 27.34 9.60
C SER A 347 18.60 27.01 9.87
N VAL A 348 19.17 26.06 9.14
CA VAL A 348 20.61 25.84 9.20
C VAL A 348 21.29 27.00 8.48
N SER A 349 22.17 27.73 9.19
CA SER A 349 23.13 28.64 8.55
C SER A 349 23.95 27.84 7.52
N ALA A 350 24.34 28.46 6.42
CA ALA A 350 25.00 27.90 5.23
C ALA A 350 26.07 26.80 5.49
N GLY A 351 25.60 25.62 5.86
CA GLY A 351 26.31 24.41 6.24
C GLY A 351 25.39 23.21 5.99
N SER A 352 25.88 22.00 6.27
CA SER A 352 25.25 20.72 5.95
C SER A 352 23.74 20.69 6.26
N TYR A 353 22.91 20.49 5.23
CA TYR A 353 21.45 20.38 5.33
C TYR A 353 20.99 18.93 5.18
N ALA A 354 19.79 18.60 5.66
CA ALA A 354 19.14 17.32 5.35
C ALA A 354 18.53 17.38 3.93
N PRO A 355 18.98 16.55 2.97
CA PRO A 355 18.35 16.44 1.66
C PRO A 355 16.84 16.17 1.77
N ALA A 356 16.05 16.80 0.91
CA ALA A 356 14.59 16.66 0.99
C ALA A 356 14.18 15.19 0.80
N GLY A 357 13.38 14.69 1.73
CA GLY A 357 12.94 13.30 1.73
C GLY A 357 13.83 12.34 2.52
N SER A 358 14.97 12.76 3.07
CA SER A 358 15.87 11.90 3.84
C SER A 358 15.23 11.34 5.12
N GLN A 359 15.32 10.02 5.32
CA GLN A 359 14.97 9.36 6.58
C GLN A 359 16.13 9.43 7.58
N VAL A 360 17.36 9.36 7.07
CA VAL A 360 18.59 9.53 7.84
C VAL A 360 19.44 10.59 7.15
N SER A 361 20.05 11.50 7.92
CA SER A 361 20.92 12.55 7.39
C SER A 361 22.02 12.94 8.37
N PHE A 362 23.07 13.58 7.90
CA PHE A 362 24.06 14.18 8.80
C PHE A 362 23.44 15.24 9.69
N ALA A 363 22.59 16.10 9.14
CA ALA A 363 21.94 17.18 9.89
C ALA A 363 21.14 16.68 11.11
N ASN A 364 20.53 15.50 11.01
CA ASN A 364 19.66 14.96 12.05
C ASN A 364 20.27 13.78 12.81
N ASN A 365 21.29 13.11 12.27
CA ASN A 365 21.74 11.82 12.76
C ASN A 365 23.27 11.67 12.82
N MET A 366 24.06 12.75 12.74
CA MET A 366 25.53 12.65 12.79
C MET A 366 26.06 11.87 14.01
N ALA A 367 25.41 11.98 15.17
CA ALA A 367 25.80 11.24 16.38
C ALA A 367 25.69 9.70 16.23
N ASN A 368 24.87 9.20 15.30
CA ASN A 368 24.77 7.77 15.00
C ASN A 368 25.89 7.28 14.07
N PHE A 369 26.72 8.18 13.55
CA PHE A 369 27.92 7.85 12.78
C PHE A 369 29.18 7.85 13.66
N SER A 370 29.16 8.45 14.85
CA SER A 370 30.38 8.74 15.65
C SER A 370 30.90 7.63 16.56
N THR A 371 30.49 6.36 16.38
CA THR A 371 30.95 5.28 17.27
C THR A 371 32.37 4.78 16.94
N PRO A 372 33.27 4.58 17.94
CA PRO A 372 34.69 4.24 17.70
C PRO A 372 34.93 2.93 16.95
N ALA A 373 34.00 1.97 17.05
CA ALA A 373 34.07 0.71 16.32
C ALA A 373 33.89 0.87 14.81
N SER A 374 33.67 2.09 14.31
CA SER A 374 33.50 2.41 12.90
C SER A 374 34.75 2.97 12.23
N VAL A 375 35.80 3.36 12.97
CA VAL A 375 36.94 4.13 12.42
C VAL A 375 38.24 3.33 12.51
N SER A 376 38.93 3.11 11.39
CA SER A 376 40.32 2.63 11.40
C SER A 376 41.29 3.81 11.29
N THR A 377 42.47 3.68 11.91
CA THR A 377 43.50 4.72 12.17
C THR A 377 43.01 6.02 12.83
N ALA A 378 43.62 6.40 13.96
CA ALA A 378 43.22 7.58 14.73
C ALA A 378 43.25 8.84 13.84
N ASN A 379 42.12 9.54 13.79
CA ASN A 379 41.92 10.79 13.07
C ASN A 379 41.94 10.70 11.54
N SER A 380 41.77 9.53 10.91
CA SER A 380 41.64 9.48 9.45
C SER A 380 40.20 9.68 8.96
N VAL A 381 39.23 9.53 9.86
CA VAL A 381 37.81 9.84 9.64
C VAL A 381 37.32 10.59 10.87
N SER A 382 36.72 11.75 10.65
CA SER A 382 36.34 12.67 11.73
C SER A 382 34.93 13.21 11.49
N PRO A 383 33.90 12.59 12.10
CA PRO A 383 32.55 13.16 12.11
C PRO A 383 32.54 14.42 12.99
N ASP A 384 32.03 15.51 12.43
CA ASP A 384 31.81 16.76 13.12
C ASP A 384 30.31 16.92 13.42
N THR A 385 29.92 16.63 14.65
CA THR A 385 28.53 16.76 15.12
C THR A 385 28.07 18.21 15.28
N THR A 386 28.99 19.17 15.28
CA THR A 386 28.65 20.59 15.38
C THR A 386 28.25 21.13 14.02
N ASN A 387 29.04 20.82 12.99
CA ASN A 387 28.80 21.28 11.63
C ASN A 387 28.01 20.29 10.78
N ASN A 388 27.70 19.10 11.32
CA ASN A 388 27.06 17.99 10.61
C ASN A 388 27.81 17.62 9.33
N THR A 389 29.14 17.57 9.41
CA THR A 389 30.02 17.19 8.29
C THR A 389 30.90 16.01 8.67
N LEU A 390 31.51 15.40 7.67
CA LEU A 390 32.43 14.28 7.84
C LEU A 390 33.72 14.59 7.09
N ALA A 391 34.84 14.63 7.81
CA ALA A 391 36.17 14.73 7.19
C ALA A 391 36.77 13.34 6.98
N LEU A 392 37.38 13.12 5.81
CA LEU A 392 38.06 11.88 5.42
C LEU A 392 39.52 12.17 5.04
N GLY A 393 40.43 11.29 5.45
CA GLY A 393 41.87 11.42 5.26
C GLY A 393 42.55 12.32 6.30
N ASN A 394 42.04 13.53 6.53
CA ASN A 394 42.59 14.53 7.46
C ASN A 394 44.11 14.76 7.29
N ASN A 395 44.60 14.67 6.06
CA ASN A 395 46.01 14.74 5.71
C ASN A 395 46.91 13.70 6.42
N VAL A 396 46.34 12.56 6.84
CA VAL A 396 47.09 11.46 7.46
C VAL A 396 47.64 10.54 6.37
N LEU A 397 48.93 10.22 6.45
CA LEU A 397 49.61 9.26 5.57
C LEU A 397 49.30 7.82 5.96
N SER A 398 49.29 6.91 4.98
CA SER A 398 49.13 5.46 5.22
C SER A 398 47.94 5.13 6.12
N SER A 399 46.86 5.88 5.91
CA SER A 399 45.67 5.81 6.71
C SER A 399 44.61 5.01 5.97
N ARG A 400 43.69 4.47 6.74
CA ARG A 400 42.47 3.85 6.25
C ARG A 400 41.43 4.14 7.29
N GLY A 401 40.20 4.37 6.87
CA GLY A 401 39.13 4.65 7.81
C GLY A 401 37.79 4.38 7.17
N CYS A 402 36.79 4.24 8.01
CA CYS A 402 35.42 4.16 7.57
C CYS A 402 34.53 4.78 8.63
N ILE A 403 33.24 4.85 8.32
CA ILE A 403 32.21 5.26 9.24
C ILE A 403 30.89 4.66 8.76
N TRP A 404 30.16 4.01 9.66
CA TRP A 404 28.91 3.34 9.33
C TRP A 404 27.78 3.91 10.17
N TYR A 405 26.59 4.00 9.59
CA TYR A 405 25.40 4.34 10.36
C TYR A 405 25.02 3.19 11.29
N THR A 406 24.95 3.44 12.60
CA THR A 406 24.62 2.41 13.59
C THR A 406 23.10 2.18 13.66
N SER A 407 22.56 1.38 12.74
CA SER A 407 21.18 0.85 12.81
C SER A 407 21.14 -0.64 12.52
N THR A 408 19.96 -1.25 12.60
CA THR A 408 19.73 -2.66 12.23
C THR A 408 19.86 -2.93 10.72
N GLY A 409 20.15 -1.90 9.92
CA GLY A 409 20.19 -1.94 8.47
C GLY A 409 18.79 -2.04 7.83
N ASP A 410 18.76 -1.95 6.51
CA ASP A 410 17.56 -2.01 5.69
C ASP A 410 17.70 -3.05 4.55
N ARG A 411 16.58 -3.61 4.12
CA ARG A 411 16.53 -4.57 3.00
C ARG A 411 16.42 -3.87 1.66
N LEU A 412 17.32 -4.19 0.72
CA LEU A 412 17.31 -3.66 -0.65
C LEU A 412 16.42 -4.47 -1.61
N ASP A 413 16.13 -5.73 -1.27
CA ASP A 413 15.27 -6.60 -2.08
C ASP A 413 13.78 -6.26 -2.00
N THR A 414 13.39 -5.43 -1.03
CA THR A 414 12.00 -4.98 -0.81
C THR A 414 11.86 -3.46 -0.79
N LYS A 415 12.95 -2.72 -0.95
CA LYS A 415 12.95 -1.26 -0.95
C LYS A 415 13.86 -0.67 -2.03
N VAL A 416 13.52 0.54 -2.47
CA VAL A 416 14.39 1.40 -3.26
C VAL A 416 15.19 2.29 -2.30
N MET A 417 16.53 2.24 -2.40
CA MET A 417 17.40 3.14 -1.66
C MET A 417 17.72 4.37 -2.50
N LYS A 418 17.68 5.56 -1.88
CA LYS A 418 18.10 6.82 -2.48
C LYS A 418 18.96 7.59 -1.49
N ALA A 419 20.15 8.00 -1.91
CA ALA A 419 21.08 8.79 -1.14
C ALA A 419 21.52 10.04 -1.91
N TYR A 420 21.87 11.08 -1.17
CA TYR A 420 22.49 12.29 -1.68
C TYR A 420 23.58 12.74 -0.71
N PHE A 421 24.67 13.28 -1.24
CA PHE A 421 25.67 14.00 -0.47
C PHE A 421 26.44 14.97 -1.34
N GLU A 422 27.10 15.91 -0.68
CA GLU A 422 28.06 16.83 -1.26
C GLU A 422 29.46 16.47 -0.76
N PHE A 423 30.47 16.56 -1.62
CA PHE A 423 31.86 16.47 -1.17
C PHE A 423 32.74 17.52 -1.85
N LYS A 424 33.84 17.87 -1.18
CA LYS A 424 34.90 18.71 -1.76
C LYS A 424 36.27 18.33 -1.19
N ASN A 425 37.30 18.53 -1.99
CA ASN A 425 38.68 18.46 -1.53
C ASN A 425 39.06 19.76 -0.83
N LEU A 426 39.63 19.66 0.37
CA LEU A 426 40.06 20.81 1.18
C LEU A 426 41.45 21.32 0.79
N LYS A 427 42.22 20.48 0.11
CA LYS A 427 43.52 20.83 -0.48
C LYS A 427 43.37 20.98 -1.98
N VAL A 428 43.89 22.09 -2.53
CA VAL A 428 44.13 22.19 -3.99
C VAL A 428 45.36 21.35 -4.29
N ASP A 429 45.23 20.34 -5.14
CA ASP A 429 46.41 19.85 -5.84
C ASP A 429 46.67 20.77 -7.05
N THR A 430 47.93 21.12 -7.28
CA THR A 430 48.35 21.91 -8.45
C THR A 430 49.30 21.10 -9.34
N GLY A 431 49.56 19.84 -8.96
CA GLY A 431 50.38 18.89 -9.68
C GLY A 431 49.56 17.98 -10.60
N ASN A 432 50.12 16.82 -10.92
CA ASN A 432 49.40 15.73 -11.56
C ASN A 432 48.63 14.91 -10.49
N SER A 433 47.60 14.16 -10.89
CA SER A 433 46.71 13.35 -10.02
C SER A 433 47.41 12.26 -9.16
N ILE A 434 48.73 12.27 -9.08
CA ILE A 434 49.57 11.33 -8.32
C ILE A 434 50.18 11.95 -7.05
N THR A 435 49.76 13.15 -6.63
CA THR A 435 50.26 13.80 -5.39
C THR A 435 49.21 13.93 -4.29
N TYR A 436 47.97 13.57 -4.58
CA TYR A 436 46.83 13.59 -3.66
C TYR A 436 46.04 12.28 -3.78
N GLY A 437 45.53 11.74 -2.66
CA GLY A 437 44.63 10.58 -2.70
C GLY A 437 44.78 9.57 -1.56
N HIS A 438 44.18 8.38 -1.67
CA HIS A 438 43.67 7.73 -2.89
C HIS A 438 42.20 7.96 -3.22
N GLY A 439 41.43 8.56 -2.32
CA GLY A 439 40.00 8.81 -2.52
C GLY A 439 39.14 8.12 -1.46
N PHE A 440 37.88 7.86 -1.80
CA PHE A 440 36.91 7.33 -0.85
C PHE A 440 35.79 6.54 -1.55
N THR A 441 34.97 5.84 -0.77
CA THR A 441 33.76 5.20 -1.26
C THR A 441 32.53 5.60 -0.44
N PHE A 442 31.37 5.66 -1.10
CA PHE A 442 30.08 5.53 -0.43
C PHE A 442 29.61 4.08 -0.57
N ALA A 443 29.52 3.37 0.55
CA ALA A 443 29.40 1.92 0.57
C ALA A 443 28.13 1.44 1.27
N LEU A 444 27.61 0.32 0.78
CA LEU A 444 26.60 -0.53 1.41
C LEU A 444 27.27 -1.85 1.77
N LYS A 445 27.13 -2.29 3.03
CA LYS A 445 27.60 -3.61 3.47
C LYS A 445 26.51 -4.38 4.19
N ASP A 446 26.54 -5.70 4.04
CA ASP A 446 25.68 -6.60 4.79
C ASP A 446 25.97 -6.46 6.30
N THR A 447 24.92 -6.36 7.10
CA THR A 447 25.01 -6.38 8.58
C THR A 447 25.65 -7.65 9.14
N ALA A 448 25.63 -8.75 8.38
CA ALA A 448 26.35 -9.97 8.74
C ALA A 448 27.88 -9.79 8.69
N ASP A 449 28.37 -8.76 8.01
CA ASP A 449 29.79 -8.44 7.94
C ASP A 449 30.26 -7.75 9.22
N THR A 450 30.99 -8.50 10.05
CA THR A 450 31.52 -8.03 11.32
C THR A 450 32.76 -7.15 11.18
N ASN A 451 33.31 -7.02 9.97
CA ASN A 451 34.54 -6.27 9.75
C ASN A 451 34.24 -4.78 9.62
N VAL A 452 35.14 -3.98 10.17
CA VAL A 452 34.92 -2.55 10.32
C VAL A 452 35.27 -1.83 9.03
N CYS A 453 36.53 -1.88 8.59
CA CYS A 453 37.01 -1.28 7.34
C CYS A 453 37.94 -2.25 6.59
N GLY A 454 38.21 -1.94 5.32
CA GLY A 454 39.28 -2.52 4.50
C GLY A 454 40.67 -1.99 4.84
N ASP A 455 41.53 -1.80 3.83
CA ASP A 455 42.95 -1.45 3.92
C ASP A 455 43.28 -0.01 3.43
N THR A 456 44.55 0.39 3.50
CA THR A 456 45.09 1.72 3.19
C THR A 456 45.30 1.98 1.70
N GLY A 457 45.66 3.20 1.32
CA GLY A 457 46.05 3.52 -0.04
C GLY A 457 44.95 3.22 -1.06
N ALA A 458 45.35 2.58 -2.16
CA ALA A 458 44.46 2.17 -3.25
C ALA A 458 43.23 1.39 -2.78
N TYR A 459 43.23 0.79 -1.59
CA TYR A 459 42.11 -0.01 -1.09
C TYR A 459 40.92 0.80 -0.58
N LEU A 460 41.11 2.10 -0.38
CA LEU A 460 40.09 3.07 0.04
C LEU A 460 39.32 2.69 1.31
N GLY A 461 39.93 1.89 2.21
CA GLY A 461 39.23 1.36 3.38
C GLY A 461 38.05 0.45 3.02
N TYR A 462 37.97 -0.05 1.78
CA TYR A 462 36.91 -0.90 1.25
C TYR A 462 37.42 -2.31 0.89
N ASP A 463 38.47 -2.41 0.06
CA ASP A 463 39.17 -3.66 -0.24
C ASP A 463 40.25 -3.92 0.83
N THR A 464 40.75 -5.15 0.97
CA THR A 464 41.60 -5.59 2.09
C THR A 464 43.01 -5.96 1.67
N GLY A 465 43.35 -5.86 0.38
CA GLY A 465 44.69 -6.06 -0.18
C GLY A 465 45.30 -7.44 -0.11
N THR A 466 44.92 -8.24 0.88
CA THR A 466 45.20 -9.65 1.01
C THR A 466 43.92 -10.38 1.42
N LEU A 467 43.73 -11.60 0.92
CA LEU A 467 42.54 -12.42 1.20
C LEU A 467 42.50 -13.00 2.63
N THR A 468 43.44 -12.63 3.50
CA THR A 468 43.68 -13.28 4.78
C THR A 468 43.30 -12.41 5.99
N SER A 469 42.06 -12.60 6.47
CA SER A 469 41.47 -12.27 7.79
C SER A 469 41.42 -10.80 8.29
N GLY A 470 40.22 -10.35 8.70
CA GLY A 470 39.92 -8.99 9.21
C GLY A 470 39.09 -8.11 8.26
N ASN A 471 38.46 -8.73 7.26
CA ASN A 471 38.15 -8.16 5.95
C ASN A 471 36.66 -7.94 5.75
N LEU A 472 36.20 -6.83 5.14
CA LEU A 472 34.80 -6.76 4.71
C LEU A 472 34.41 -8.06 3.98
N THR A 473 33.35 -8.72 4.43
CA THR A 473 32.86 -10.03 3.99
C THR A 473 31.43 -9.91 3.46
N GLY A 474 31.05 -10.81 2.55
CA GLY A 474 29.68 -10.86 2.03
C GLY A 474 29.39 -9.91 0.86
N ASN A 475 28.09 -9.67 0.62
CA ASN A 475 27.60 -8.85 -0.49
C ASN A 475 27.76 -7.37 -0.15
N THR A 476 28.92 -6.79 -0.47
CA THR A 476 29.15 -5.36 -0.37
C THR A 476 29.13 -4.70 -1.75
N ILE A 477 28.70 -3.45 -1.80
CA ILE A 477 28.72 -2.63 -3.02
C ILE A 477 29.03 -1.18 -2.65
N ALA A 478 29.81 -0.49 -3.48
CA ALA A 478 30.13 0.90 -3.26
C ALA A 478 30.24 1.69 -4.56
N VAL A 479 30.05 2.99 -4.43
CA VAL A 479 30.46 3.97 -5.45
C VAL A 479 31.79 4.54 -5.00
N GLU A 480 32.83 4.26 -5.77
CA GLU A 480 34.19 4.71 -5.58
C GLU A 480 34.40 6.08 -6.25
N PHE A 481 35.12 6.95 -5.56
CA PHE A 481 35.60 8.24 -6.02
C PHE A 481 37.12 8.21 -5.87
N ASP A 482 37.78 7.74 -6.92
CA ASP A 482 39.23 7.57 -6.93
C ASP A 482 39.88 8.85 -7.40
N THR A 483 40.81 9.34 -6.59
CA THR A 483 41.59 10.53 -6.93
C THR A 483 43.04 10.23 -7.27
N TYR A 484 43.49 8.99 -7.03
CA TYR A 484 44.84 8.55 -7.29
C TYR A 484 44.85 7.32 -8.20
N PRO A 485 45.05 7.50 -9.51
CA PRO A 485 45.22 6.38 -10.43
C PRO A 485 46.52 5.61 -10.14
N ASN A 486 46.39 4.37 -9.67
CA ASN A 486 47.43 3.46 -9.27
C ASN A 486 48.10 2.74 -10.48
N LEU A 487 49.15 3.35 -11.04
CA LEU A 487 49.80 2.87 -12.28
C LEU A 487 50.70 1.64 -12.13
N THR A 488 51.14 1.33 -10.91
CA THR A 488 52.26 0.39 -10.66
C THR A 488 51.86 -0.89 -9.92
N VAL A 489 50.59 -1.05 -9.55
CA VAL A 489 50.18 -2.08 -8.59
C VAL A 489 49.69 -3.37 -9.27
N ALA A 490 50.60 -4.10 -9.91
CA ALA A 490 50.37 -5.46 -10.45
C ALA A 490 49.22 -5.57 -11.51
N PRO A 491 49.19 -6.59 -12.39
CA PRO A 491 48.22 -6.68 -13.49
C PRO A 491 46.73 -6.87 -13.06
N THR A 492 46.42 -6.78 -11.76
CA THR A 492 45.12 -7.08 -11.17
C THR A 492 44.56 -5.90 -10.37
N ARG A 493 44.92 -4.65 -10.69
CA ARG A 493 44.33 -3.41 -10.14
C ARG A 493 44.37 -2.33 -11.21
N ALA A 494 43.56 -2.54 -12.25
CA ALA A 494 43.64 -1.74 -13.47
C ALA A 494 42.76 -0.49 -13.39
N ASP A 495 43.21 0.52 -12.65
CA ASP A 495 42.75 1.89 -12.86
C ASP A 495 42.89 2.26 -14.34
N PRO A 496 42.14 3.25 -14.84
CA PRO A 496 42.12 3.60 -16.26
C PRO A 496 43.47 4.13 -16.78
N ASP A 497 44.46 3.24 -16.97
CA ASP A 497 45.80 3.63 -17.45
C ASP A 497 46.67 2.49 -18.04
N ARG A 498 46.10 1.38 -18.53
CA ARG A 498 47.00 0.31 -19.04
C ARG A 498 47.58 0.53 -20.44
N ALA A 499 47.18 1.56 -21.18
CA ALA A 499 47.75 1.82 -22.52
C ALA A 499 48.01 3.30 -22.85
N ALA A 500 47.79 4.23 -21.91
CA ALA A 500 48.17 5.65 -22.06
C ALA A 500 49.60 5.96 -21.59
N ALA A 501 50.47 4.95 -21.48
CA ALA A 501 51.92 5.10 -21.32
C ALA A 501 52.60 5.93 -22.44
N VAL A 502 51.84 6.33 -23.48
CA VAL A 502 52.30 7.23 -24.54
C VAL A 502 52.17 8.72 -24.12
N ASN A 503 51.31 9.06 -23.14
CA ASN A 503 50.94 10.45 -22.83
C ASN A 503 50.98 10.88 -21.34
N ASN A 504 51.26 9.99 -20.37
CA ASN A 504 51.35 10.33 -18.92
C ASN A 504 50.07 10.95 -18.30
N ASN A 505 48.89 10.72 -18.87
CA ASN A 505 47.63 11.25 -18.32
C ASN A 505 46.91 10.17 -17.53
N SER A 506 46.99 10.26 -16.21
CA SER A 506 46.28 9.39 -15.28
C SER A 506 45.09 10.16 -14.71
N TYR A 507 43.89 9.60 -14.80
CA TYR A 507 42.64 10.31 -14.53
C TYR A 507 42.03 9.92 -13.19
N ASN A 508 41.49 10.90 -12.46
CA ASN A 508 40.45 10.63 -11.46
C ASN A 508 39.28 9.88 -12.10
N HIS A 509 38.66 8.96 -11.37
CA HIS A 509 37.53 8.20 -11.87
C HIS A 509 36.46 7.95 -10.81
N VAL A 510 35.27 7.62 -11.31
CA VAL A 510 34.16 7.11 -10.50
C VAL A 510 33.85 5.72 -10.98
N ALA A 511 33.73 4.78 -10.07
CA ALA A 511 33.42 3.40 -10.41
C ALA A 511 32.45 2.76 -9.43
N ILE A 512 31.71 1.77 -9.90
CA ILE A 512 30.93 0.89 -9.02
C ILE A 512 31.78 -0.33 -8.70
N VAL A 513 32.08 -0.50 -7.42
CA VAL A 513 32.89 -1.60 -6.91
C VAL A 513 32.05 -2.55 -6.05
N LYS A 514 32.31 -3.86 -6.15
CA LYS A 514 31.51 -4.91 -5.52
C LYS A 514 32.37 -5.94 -4.82
N ASN A 515 31.73 -6.69 -3.92
CA ASN A 515 32.29 -7.88 -3.31
C ASN A 515 33.70 -7.60 -2.77
N ARG A 516 33.85 -6.54 -1.97
CA ARG A 516 35.10 -6.12 -1.28
C ARG A 516 36.33 -6.00 -2.18
N ARG A 517 36.14 -5.86 -3.49
CA ARG A 517 37.23 -5.67 -4.45
C ARG A 517 37.03 -4.31 -5.05
N ASN A 518 38.09 -3.52 -5.07
CA ASN A 518 38.16 -2.34 -5.91
C ASN A 518 39.09 -2.57 -7.11
N ASN A 519 39.28 -3.86 -7.47
CA ASN A 519 39.95 -4.21 -8.71
C ASN A 519 39.01 -4.01 -9.91
N HIS A 520 39.49 -3.37 -10.97
CA HIS A 520 38.77 -3.10 -12.19
C HIS A 520 39.01 -4.15 -13.30
N ASP A 521 38.62 -5.42 -13.05
CA ASP A 521 38.99 -6.57 -13.90
C ASP A 521 37.95 -7.06 -14.91
N ASN A 522 36.92 -6.26 -15.23
CA ASN A 522 35.85 -6.53 -16.22
C ASN A 522 34.92 -7.72 -15.99
N VAL A 523 35.32 -8.74 -15.24
CA VAL A 523 34.49 -9.94 -15.04
C VAL A 523 33.53 -9.77 -13.87
N THR A 524 34.01 -9.23 -12.76
CA THR A 524 33.23 -9.15 -11.51
C THR A 524 32.94 -7.73 -11.06
N ASN A 525 33.70 -6.77 -11.57
CA ASN A 525 33.68 -5.37 -11.19
C ASN A 525 33.70 -4.45 -12.40
N ALA A 526 33.48 -3.15 -12.17
CA ALA A 526 33.62 -2.13 -13.20
C ALA A 526 34.98 -2.22 -13.90
N SER A 527 34.97 -2.38 -15.22
CA SER A 527 36.15 -2.27 -16.06
C SER A 527 36.36 -0.81 -16.41
N CYS A 528 37.34 -0.15 -15.81
CA CYS A 528 37.75 1.18 -16.26
C CYS A 528 38.61 1.08 -17.53
N SER A 529 38.17 0.28 -18.52
CA SER A 529 38.89 0.12 -19.78
C SER A 529 38.57 1.28 -20.73
N VAL A 530 39.64 1.80 -21.31
CA VAL A 530 39.63 2.86 -22.32
C VAL A 530 39.14 2.35 -23.68
N ASP A 531 38.36 3.19 -24.37
CA ASP A 531 38.11 2.99 -25.80
C ASP A 531 39.41 3.14 -26.64
N ALA A 532 39.35 2.79 -27.93
CA ALA A 532 40.50 2.88 -28.84
C ALA A 532 41.08 4.31 -29.01
N THR A 533 40.35 5.34 -28.58
CA THR A 533 40.75 6.75 -28.63
C THR A 533 41.23 7.28 -27.29
N TYR A 534 41.18 6.48 -26.22
CA TYR A 534 41.58 6.85 -24.85
C TYR A 534 40.80 8.04 -24.27
N THR A 535 39.55 8.25 -24.69
CA THR A 535 38.80 9.46 -24.29
C THR A 535 37.64 9.18 -23.35
N THR A 536 37.03 7.99 -23.41
CA THR A 536 35.91 7.59 -22.57
C THR A 536 36.01 6.13 -22.12
N SER A 537 35.33 5.82 -21.01
CA SER A 537 35.12 4.45 -20.56
C SER A 537 34.14 3.73 -21.48
N THR A 538 34.43 2.47 -21.83
CA THR A 538 33.48 1.61 -22.54
C THR A 538 32.49 0.91 -21.60
N ASP A 539 32.73 0.98 -20.30
CA ASP A 539 31.93 0.33 -19.28
C ASP A 539 31.08 1.37 -18.55
N SER A 540 29.76 1.22 -18.58
CA SER A 540 28.83 2.08 -17.84
C SER A 540 29.04 2.08 -16.33
N ALA A 541 29.78 1.11 -15.77
CA ALA A 541 30.08 1.05 -14.34
C ALA A 541 31.31 1.87 -13.93
N CYS A 542 32.04 2.46 -14.89
CA CYS A 542 33.18 3.34 -14.62
C CYS A 542 33.15 4.56 -15.54
N THR A 543 33.47 5.74 -15.02
CA THR A 543 33.55 6.98 -15.80
C THR A 543 34.80 7.76 -15.41
N PHE A 544 35.55 8.17 -16.43
CA PHE A 544 36.79 8.97 -16.36
C PHE A 544 36.98 9.72 -17.69
N GLY A 545 38.03 10.51 -17.81
CA GLY A 545 38.51 11.01 -19.12
C GLY A 545 38.08 12.43 -19.50
N ASN A 546 38.16 12.73 -20.80
CA ASN A 546 38.05 14.09 -21.38
C ASN A 546 36.72 14.80 -21.08
N THR A 547 35.68 14.05 -20.71
CA THR A 547 34.38 14.60 -20.32
C THR A 547 34.47 15.46 -19.05
N TYR A 548 35.37 15.09 -18.12
CA TYR A 548 35.47 15.72 -16.81
C TYR A 548 36.85 16.30 -16.50
N GLY A 549 37.87 15.94 -17.29
CA GLY A 549 39.25 16.39 -17.11
C GLY A 549 40.09 15.45 -16.25
N ILE A 550 41.41 15.61 -16.32
CA ILE A 550 42.38 14.77 -15.58
C ILE A 550 42.24 14.95 -14.07
N LEU A 551 41.86 16.15 -13.63
CA LEU A 551 41.87 16.59 -12.24
C LEU A 551 40.47 16.95 -11.77
N TRP A 552 39.46 16.19 -12.24
CA TRP A 552 38.03 16.45 -12.03
C TRP A 552 37.70 16.77 -10.56
N PHE A 553 38.35 16.09 -9.62
CA PHE A 553 38.12 16.28 -8.20
C PHE A 553 39.10 17.23 -7.50
N GLU A 554 40.33 17.44 -8.01
CA GLU A 554 41.47 17.91 -7.19
C GLU A 554 41.85 19.40 -7.37
N ASP A 555 41.56 19.98 -8.53
CA ASP A 555 42.25 21.23 -8.97
C ASP A 555 41.63 22.54 -8.53
N ASN A 556 40.51 22.52 -7.79
CA ASN A 556 39.86 23.74 -7.35
C ASN A 556 39.23 23.57 -5.96
N THR A 557 39.76 24.31 -4.98
CA THR A 557 39.37 24.27 -3.55
C THR A 557 37.90 24.60 -3.28
N GLN A 558 37.15 25.02 -4.31
CA GLN A 558 35.77 25.46 -4.17
C GLN A 558 34.78 24.64 -4.99
N LEU A 559 35.21 23.61 -5.71
CA LEU A 559 34.26 22.73 -6.41
C LEU A 559 33.65 21.74 -5.41
N THR A 560 32.42 22.05 -5.00
CA THR A 560 31.55 21.10 -4.31
C THR A 560 30.89 20.21 -5.35
N HIS A 561 31.22 18.92 -5.31
CA HIS A 561 30.58 17.90 -6.12
C HIS A 561 29.29 17.45 -5.46
N ARG A 562 28.22 17.37 -6.24
CA ARG A 562 26.89 16.92 -5.79
C ARG A 562 26.67 15.50 -6.29
N VAL A 563 26.46 14.57 -5.37
CA VAL A 563 26.33 13.16 -5.68
C VAL A 563 24.95 12.67 -5.28
N ARG A 564 24.31 11.93 -6.19
CA ARG A 564 23.12 11.14 -5.91
C ARG A 564 23.40 9.69 -6.20
N VAL A 565 23.00 8.80 -5.30
CA VAL A 565 23.09 7.34 -5.48
C VAL A 565 21.71 6.74 -5.33
N GLU A 566 21.34 5.83 -6.22
CA GLU A 566 20.10 5.07 -6.12
C GLU A 566 20.36 3.58 -6.31
N VAL A 567 19.60 2.77 -5.57
CA VAL A 567 19.54 1.33 -5.74
C VAL A 567 18.08 0.88 -5.87
N ASP A 568 17.78 0.17 -6.95
CA ASP A 568 16.46 -0.38 -7.26
C ASP A 568 16.55 -1.78 -7.89
N HIS A 569 15.49 -2.57 -7.74
CA HIS A 569 15.29 -3.84 -8.42
C HIS A 569 14.90 -3.54 -9.87
N ASP A 570 15.65 -4.05 -10.83
CA ASP A 570 15.43 -3.72 -12.24
C ASP A 570 15.61 -4.93 -13.15
N VAL A 571 14.68 -5.09 -14.09
CA VAL A 571 14.68 -6.15 -15.10
C VAL A 571 15.87 -6.07 -16.06
N GLU A 572 16.44 -4.87 -16.29
CA GLU A 572 17.67 -4.64 -17.06
C GLU A 572 18.83 -5.48 -16.49
N CYS A 573 18.84 -5.72 -15.18
CA CYS A 573 19.86 -6.54 -14.54
C CYS A 573 19.69 -8.05 -14.77
N THR A 574 18.50 -8.51 -15.15
CA THR A 574 18.30 -9.92 -15.54
C THR A 574 18.90 -10.21 -16.91
N THR A 575 18.86 -9.23 -17.83
CA THR A 575 19.51 -9.32 -19.15
C THR A 575 21.00 -8.98 -19.10
N GLY A 576 21.43 -8.31 -18.03
CA GLY A 576 22.80 -7.93 -17.74
C GLY A 576 23.18 -6.56 -18.32
N ILE A 577 23.90 -5.76 -17.53
CA ILE A 577 24.56 -4.52 -17.96
C ILE A 577 26.03 -4.84 -18.19
N ASN A 578 26.53 -4.65 -19.43
CA ASN A 578 27.90 -5.01 -19.85
C ASN A 578 28.28 -6.45 -19.51
N GLY A 579 27.32 -7.39 -19.64
CA GLY A 579 27.51 -8.80 -19.32
C GLY A 579 27.46 -9.15 -17.82
N ARG A 580 27.27 -8.16 -16.93
CA ARG A 580 27.08 -8.38 -15.49
C ARG A 580 25.59 -8.44 -15.16
N THR A 581 25.15 -9.60 -14.70
CA THR A 581 23.76 -9.86 -14.31
C THR A 581 23.56 -9.71 -12.80
N GLY A 582 22.34 -9.36 -12.39
CA GLY A 582 21.94 -9.28 -11.00
C GLY A 582 20.43 -9.17 -10.85
N ASP A 583 19.97 -9.05 -9.62
CA ASP A 583 18.58 -8.72 -9.30
C ASP A 583 18.39 -7.20 -9.09
N SER A 584 19.46 -6.47 -8.83
CA SER A 584 19.42 -5.07 -8.41
C SER A 584 20.38 -4.23 -9.22
N ARG A 585 20.01 -2.98 -9.46
CA ARG A 585 20.80 -1.98 -10.15
C ARG A 585 21.23 -0.91 -9.16
N ILE A 586 22.48 -0.49 -9.25
CA ILE A 586 22.97 0.73 -8.60
C ILE A 586 23.28 1.78 -9.66
N ARG A 587 22.99 3.04 -9.36
CA ARG A 587 23.25 4.20 -10.22
C ARG A 587 23.83 5.32 -9.38
N ALA A 588 24.80 6.05 -9.93
CA ALA A 588 25.28 7.29 -9.34
C ALA A 588 25.31 8.41 -10.38
N TRP A 589 24.91 9.60 -9.96
CA TRP A 589 25.06 10.84 -10.71
C TRP A 589 26.00 11.75 -9.93
N VAL A 590 27.06 12.19 -10.58
CA VAL A 590 28.06 13.12 -10.03
C VAL A 590 27.89 14.46 -10.74
N ASP A 591 28.02 15.55 -9.99
CA ASP A 591 27.75 16.92 -10.41
C ASP A 591 26.32 17.16 -10.89
N CYS A 592 25.38 16.38 -10.35
CA CYS A 592 23.97 16.50 -10.71
C CYS A 592 23.37 17.85 -10.26
N VAL A 593 22.40 18.35 -11.04
CA VAL A 593 21.68 19.60 -10.78
C VAL A 593 20.33 19.28 -10.15
N ALA A 594 19.98 19.97 -9.05
CA ALA A 594 18.70 19.82 -8.35
C ALA A 594 18.35 18.37 -7.93
N CYS A 595 19.36 17.55 -7.68
CA CYS A 595 19.22 16.12 -7.34
C CYS A 595 19.11 15.83 -5.84
N ASN A 596 19.08 16.88 -5.00
CA ASN A 596 19.04 16.82 -3.54
C ASN A 596 17.65 16.49 -2.96
N ASN A 597 16.61 16.38 -3.79
CA ASN A 597 15.32 15.82 -3.37
C ASN A 597 15.29 14.32 -3.66
N ILE A 598 15.48 13.52 -2.62
CA ILE A 598 15.51 12.06 -2.67
C ILE A 598 14.15 11.41 -2.38
N SER A 599 13.10 12.19 -2.10
CA SER A 599 11.71 11.67 -2.05
C SER A 599 11.17 11.30 -3.43
N GLN A 600 11.66 11.98 -4.46
CA GLN A 600 11.33 11.70 -5.85
C GLN A 600 12.39 10.75 -6.41
N THR A 601 12.07 9.94 -7.42
CA THR A 601 13.13 9.33 -8.24
C THR A 601 13.83 10.45 -9.00
N ALA A 602 15.13 10.35 -9.28
CA ALA A 602 15.88 11.41 -9.95
C ALA A 602 15.07 11.88 -11.17
N ALA A 603 14.51 13.09 -11.07
CA ALA A 603 13.46 13.54 -11.96
C ALA A 603 14.05 13.94 -13.31
N SER A 604 14.30 12.95 -14.16
CA SER A 604 13.96 12.94 -15.59
C SER A 604 14.55 11.69 -16.26
N PRO A 605 13.80 10.97 -17.13
CA PRO A 605 14.36 9.95 -18.03
C PRO A 605 15.42 10.49 -19.02
N THR A 606 15.78 11.78 -18.95
CA THR A 606 16.79 12.42 -19.80
C THR A 606 18.18 12.54 -19.16
N THR A 607 18.36 12.31 -17.86
CA THR A 607 19.70 12.41 -17.24
C THR A 607 20.33 11.04 -17.05
N THR A 608 21.18 10.65 -17.99
CA THR A 608 21.99 9.43 -17.93
C THR A 608 22.82 9.43 -16.64
N PRO A 609 22.82 8.34 -15.84
CA PRO A 609 23.70 8.24 -14.68
C PRO A 609 25.17 8.32 -15.10
N THR A 610 25.99 8.93 -14.25
CA THR A 610 27.45 8.98 -14.43
C THR A 610 28.03 7.57 -14.43
N VAL A 611 27.56 6.71 -13.53
CA VAL A 611 27.86 5.27 -13.53
C VAL A 611 26.62 4.45 -13.17
N LYS A 612 26.48 3.26 -13.76
CA LYS A 612 25.46 2.26 -13.42
C LYS A 612 25.99 0.84 -13.58
N ASP A 613 25.53 -0.06 -12.72
CA ASP A 613 25.90 -1.47 -12.76
C ASP A 613 24.86 -2.36 -12.05
N CYS A 614 24.94 -3.66 -12.27
CA CYS A 614 24.05 -4.66 -11.69
C CYS A 614 24.74 -5.51 -10.63
N PHE A 615 24.03 -5.87 -9.56
CA PHE A 615 24.54 -6.74 -8.50
C PHE A 615 23.41 -7.60 -7.91
N ASN A 616 23.79 -8.58 -7.08
CA ASN A 616 22.83 -9.42 -6.37
C ASN A 616 22.63 -8.90 -4.94
N ALA A 617 21.47 -8.32 -4.66
CA ALA A 617 21.01 -7.97 -3.33
C ALA A 617 20.35 -9.17 -2.62
N THR A 618 19.71 -10.09 -3.36
CA THR A 618 19.18 -11.34 -2.84
C THR A 618 20.31 -12.20 -2.27
N GLY A 619 20.43 -12.21 -0.94
CA GLY A 619 21.46 -12.95 -0.22
C GLY A 619 21.92 -12.24 1.06
N ALA A 620 21.82 -10.91 1.10
CA ALA A 620 22.05 -10.15 2.32
C ALA A 620 20.77 -10.05 3.16
N THR A 621 20.90 -10.06 4.48
CA THR A 621 19.75 -9.94 5.39
C THR A 621 19.33 -8.49 5.59
N ASN A 622 20.29 -7.60 5.85
CA ASN A 622 20.10 -6.15 5.91
C ASN A 622 21.39 -5.46 5.49
N TYR A 623 21.28 -4.27 4.90
CA TYR A 623 22.40 -3.42 4.54
C TYR A 623 22.53 -2.25 5.51
N ILE A 624 23.75 -1.98 5.97
CA ILE A 624 24.15 -0.70 6.54
C ILE A 624 24.98 0.08 5.52
N TYR A 625 25.05 1.38 5.73
CA TYR A 625 25.64 2.32 4.79
C TYR A 625 26.61 3.27 5.48
N GLY A 626 27.55 3.80 4.71
CA GLY A 626 28.64 4.56 5.27
C GLY A 626 29.63 5.05 4.22
N PHE A 627 30.72 5.59 4.72
CA PHE A 627 31.84 6.05 3.91
C PHE A 627 33.11 5.30 4.30
N THR A 628 33.97 5.02 3.33
CA THR A 628 35.31 4.46 3.56
C THR A 628 36.35 5.31 2.86
N GLN A 629 37.59 5.33 3.38
CA GLN A 629 38.69 6.09 2.79
C GLN A 629 40.03 5.36 2.98
N GLY A 630 40.99 5.63 2.12
CA GLY A 630 42.36 5.12 2.23
C GLY A 630 43.39 6.09 1.65
N THR A 631 44.50 6.29 2.37
CA THR A 631 45.66 7.07 1.92
C THR A 631 46.91 6.20 1.89
N GLY A 632 47.79 6.45 0.91
CA GLY A 632 48.90 5.58 0.58
C GLY A 632 50.15 5.80 1.44
N THR A 633 51.20 5.06 1.13
CA THR A 633 52.53 5.30 1.69
C THR A 633 53.24 6.46 0.99
N GLY A 634 54.20 7.10 1.66
CA GLY A 634 55.02 8.17 1.07
C GLY A 634 54.49 9.57 1.41
N THR A 635 54.33 10.43 0.42
CA THR A 635 53.86 11.83 0.56
C THR A 635 52.39 12.02 0.18
N ILE A 636 51.67 10.93 -0.11
CA ILE A 636 50.31 10.96 -0.63
C ILE A 636 49.32 11.10 0.52
N THR A 637 48.66 12.25 0.58
CA THR A 637 47.64 12.61 1.58
C THR A 637 46.33 12.95 0.91
N GLN A 638 45.22 12.86 1.64
CA GLN A 638 43.95 13.46 1.23
C GLN A 638 43.26 14.18 2.40
N ASP A 639 42.37 15.10 2.07
CA ASP A 639 41.51 15.81 3.01
C ASP A 639 40.18 16.19 2.35
N ILE A 640 39.17 15.34 2.55
CA ILE A 640 37.86 15.44 1.89
C ILE A 640 36.81 15.80 2.93
N LEU A 641 36.00 16.80 2.63
CA LEU A 641 34.84 17.14 3.44
C LEU A 641 33.57 16.65 2.77
N ILE A 642 32.79 15.83 3.47
CA ILE A 642 31.45 15.42 3.07
C ILE A 642 30.41 16.21 3.88
N SER A 643 29.44 16.78 3.18
CA SER A 643 28.34 17.54 3.75
C SER A 643 27.02 17.16 3.10
N SER A 644 25.92 17.66 3.66
CA SER A 644 24.58 17.56 3.08
C SER A 644 24.15 16.11 2.80
N PHE A 645 24.63 15.15 3.60
CA PHE A 645 24.30 13.74 3.41
C PHE A 645 22.88 13.45 3.87
N GLY A 646 22.15 12.69 3.05
CA GLY A 646 20.85 12.13 3.37
C GLY A 646 20.59 10.84 2.61
N ILE A 647 19.84 9.92 3.22
CA ILE A 647 19.46 8.64 2.64
C ILE A 647 18.06 8.24 3.08
N SER A 648 17.36 7.52 2.21
CA SER A 648 16.03 6.97 2.45
C SER A 648 15.84 5.62 1.78
N PHE A 649 14.98 4.81 2.39
CA PHE A 649 14.51 3.54 1.85
C PHE A 649 12.99 3.59 1.70
N TYR A 650 12.53 3.51 0.45
CA TYR A 650 11.11 3.54 0.11
C TYR A 650 10.64 2.13 -0.26
N PRO A 651 9.42 1.72 0.11
CA PRO A 651 8.84 0.49 -0.43
C PRO A 651 8.85 0.51 -1.97
N TYR A 652 8.99 -0.66 -2.60
CA TYR A 652 8.74 -0.75 -4.04
C TYR A 652 7.30 -0.32 -4.36
N PRO A 653 7.10 0.45 -5.44
CA PRO A 653 5.77 0.81 -5.91
C PRO A 653 4.94 -0.39 -6.38
#